data_AF-A0A969TLA5-F1
#
_entry.id   AF-A0A969TLA5-F1
#
_cell.length_a   1.000
_cell.length_b   1.000
_cell.length_c   1.000
_cell.angle_alpha   90.00
_cell.angle_beta   90.00
_cell.angle_gamma   90.00
#
_symmetry.space_group_name_H-M   'P 1'
#
loop_
_entity.id
_entity.type
_entity.pdbx_description
1 polymer ?
#
loop_
_entity_poly.entity_id
_entity_poly.type
_entity_poly.pdbx_seq_one_letter_code
_entity_poly.pdbx_strand_id
1 'polypeptide(L)'
;MSHLCNPLALSSVFAIAAAFLPLPALAQVAGDGTLGTLVNGAPTTPCTGFCLITEGATRGSNLFHSFRQFSLPNGDVAGFVTTPAIQNVIVRVTGQGDGFISNINGTIATLDTVGNLASRNFFLLNPNGIVFGPNATLLNGGSFLATTAEQMLFQDGTVFSARDQTSTPLLTVSVPVGLQMGQTPGRIQSELQISAGINSLFTDFALVGSDVVLDGSIIVSPGRRVEISGLSAQGTVGLNLNDQMSLSFPDNVLRGNVTLRNGSVIDVIAAQGGEIAITGQNIRLDGSLLLSGVFGEGATRQAGDIVLNAADQVTIGGSSSTLPNSAIINAVFPDAVGNSGNVRIITGSLEMNDSAKVLVNTTGTGNAGNVLIQARDRVTLNNASTIESNVTQIGNGQGGNIRITANEIALNNSQIQSVTGGQGDAGSVRLEAGDRITVTGRIANAAAGIVTSVFQTATGRGGDIQISSGTLELADGAQLQAASAGRGIAGDIVIDVRDRVIFNNSQALSVLTNTGIGGAGAIRISANTLEVLKSESALQSSTAGLGNAGTIILNIRDRITVDGGSVLSFVDQGAVGQGGDIQVLTNVLEIMNRGQLNASTLGNGNAGSIVVNASDRIILDSADIVSYVESSAVGNGGTIQIVTKTLEASNQTGLNTSTVGAGSAGGILINIRDRLTFDDSFIASRALPGSTGNSNDLTVSANHVELINGAKFLATTDTEGNAGDIRINTQIITILGINPQTQEPSGIFSATLGAGKGGNIVVNADTFRLSGGALVDVRTVAAGDSGTIVVNANTVDLLNGGQLGASTQGSGKAGAITVNARNQVTIEGLEPTFNNTRLSASPNSGIVVRSLASGGAGDIFITTPQLRLNQGILNAQSATVDGGNINLNVGQLLLMRNGSLISATAGTAEAGGNGGNITINAPRGFIVGVKRENSDITANAFTGSGGRVNITAQGIYGLQFRPQLTPFSDITASSTFGISGTVILDTPDIDPSRGLQELPFDLVDPSEQIAQTCPRGAGSRELGTFIVTGRGSLPPTPTDLFPGSLSAKPLATLDESTPQPNSHRTPAAQPNSAAPAAIVEAQRIVKTASGEIFLVADAPTPMLPGSPALLDCP
;
A
#
# COMPACT_ATOMS: atom_id res chain seq x y z
N MET A 1 58.16 -3.19 40.88
CA MET A 1 58.39 -2.53 42.18
C MET A 1 57.94 -3.47 43.27
N SER A 2 58.89 -3.81 44.14
CA SER A 2 58.77 -4.57 45.38
C SER A 2 57.97 -3.83 46.44
N HIS A 3 57.20 -4.53 47.29
CA HIS A 3 57.45 -4.60 48.73
C HIS A 3 56.51 -5.59 49.45
N LEU A 4 57.13 -6.42 50.29
CA LEU A 4 56.54 -7.36 51.25
C LEU A 4 55.94 -6.63 52.47
N CYS A 5 54.93 -7.22 53.13
CA CYS A 5 55.01 -7.66 54.54
C CYS A 5 53.74 -8.42 55.00
N ASN A 6 53.98 -9.58 55.62
CA ASN A 6 53.08 -10.43 56.41
C ASN A 6 53.49 -10.24 57.90
N PRO A 7 53.02 -10.99 58.93
CA PRO A 7 51.73 -11.64 59.27
C PRO A 7 51.29 -11.32 60.74
N LEU A 8 50.11 -11.79 61.19
CA LEU A 8 49.91 -12.28 62.58
C LEU A 8 48.62 -13.10 62.71
N ALA A 9 48.74 -14.18 63.48
CA ALA A 9 47.87 -15.34 63.60
C ALA A 9 47.20 -15.42 64.99
N LEU A 10 46.12 -16.20 65.11
CA LEU A 10 45.84 -17.28 66.11
C LEU A 10 44.34 -17.66 66.05
N SER A 11 43.98 -18.86 65.58
CA SER A 11 43.74 -20.11 66.35
C SER A 11 42.30 -20.24 66.87
N SER A 12 41.56 -21.35 66.86
CA SER A 12 41.75 -22.75 66.45
C SER A 12 40.54 -23.52 67.01
N VAL A 13 39.90 -24.44 66.28
CA VAL A 13 39.42 -25.74 66.82
C VAL A 13 39.40 -26.79 65.69
N PHE A 14 40.06 -27.91 66.00
CA PHE A 14 40.20 -29.18 65.27
C PHE A 14 38.88 -29.87 64.90
N ALA A 15 38.83 -30.51 63.71
CA ALA A 15 38.21 -31.83 63.52
C ALA A 15 38.58 -32.49 62.18
N ILE A 16 39.48 -33.49 62.27
CA ILE A 16 39.52 -34.75 61.50
C ILE A 16 39.62 -34.64 59.96
N ALA A 17 40.86 -34.63 59.48
CA ALA A 17 41.20 -35.10 58.14
C ALA A 17 41.10 -36.63 58.10
N ALA A 18 40.03 -37.17 57.55
CA ALA A 18 40.00 -38.54 57.07
C ALA A 18 40.68 -38.58 55.70
N ALA A 19 41.86 -39.17 55.65
CA ALA A 19 42.50 -39.58 54.42
C ALA A 19 41.56 -40.56 53.68
N PHE A 20 40.93 -40.10 52.60
CA PHE A 20 40.41 -41.01 51.59
C PHE A 20 41.61 -41.58 50.84
N LEU A 21 42.12 -42.70 51.35
CA LEU A 21 42.85 -43.66 50.53
C LEU A 21 42.00 -43.96 49.29
N PRO A 22 42.59 -44.02 48.06
CA PRO A 22 41.86 -44.52 46.93
C PRO A 22 41.51 -45.99 47.22
N LEU A 23 40.22 -46.25 47.44
CA LEU A 23 39.72 -47.62 47.42
C LEU A 23 40.05 -48.20 46.03
N PRO A 24 40.53 -49.46 45.93
CA PRO A 24 40.78 -50.07 44.64
C PRO A 24 39.49 -50.06 43.83
N ALA A 25 39.58 -49.56 42.60
CA ALA A 25 38.49 -49.55 41.64
C ALA A 25 37.87 -50.95 41.57
N LEU A 26 36.63 -51.09 42.03
CA LEU A 26 35.87 -52.31 41.88
C LEU A 26 35.70 -52.55 40.36
N ALA A 27 36.34 -53.61 39.86
CA ALA A 27 35.78 -54.56 38.88
C ALA A 27 34.73 -54.00 37.89
N GLN A 28 34.98 -53.95 36.57
CA GLN A 28 34.17 -53.10 35.66
C GLN A 28 33.40 -53.82 34.54
N VAL A 29 33.89 -54.95 34.04
CA VAL A 29 33.16 -55.79 33.06
C VAL A 29 32.93 -57.17 33.65
N ALA A 30 31.68 -57.58 33.89
CA ALA A 30 31.36 -58.91 34.40
C ALA A 30 30.09 -59.47 33.77
N GLY A 31 30.15 -60.70 33.25
CA GLY A 31 28.97 -61.43 32.78
C GLY A 31 27.95 -61.65 33.90
N ASP A 32 26.68 -61.86 33.55
CA ASP A 32 25.63 -62.23 34.52
C ASP A 32 25.34 -63.73 34.57
N GLY A 33 26.03 -64.54 33.76
CA GLY A 33 25.87 -65.99 33.68
C GLY A 33 24.65 -66.47 32.89
N THR A 34 23.81 -65.59 32.35
CA THR A 34 22.51 -65.98 31.74
C THR A 34 22.59 -66.44 30.28
N LEU A 35 23.60 -66.01 29.53
CA LEU A 35 23.75 -66.29 28.09
C LEU A 35 25.04 -67.01 27.71
N GLY A 36 25.76 -67.58 28.69
CA GLY A 36 27.05 -68.20 28.45
C GLY A 36 28.14 -67.21 27.99
N THR A 37 27.98 -65.92 28.26
CA THR A 37 29.01 -64.90 28.01
C THR A 37 30.21 -65.16 28.92
N LEU A 38 31.39 -65.34 28.35
CA LEU A 38 32.64 -65.49 29.09
C LEU A 38 33.49 -64.21 28.93
N VAL A 39 33.94 -63.66 30.06
CA VAL A 39 34.88 -62.52 30.12
C VAL A 39 36.22 -63.05 30.61
N ASN A 40 37.24 -63.05 29.75
CA ASN A 40 38.53 -63.72 29.98
C ASN A 40 38.37 -65.18 30.46
N GLY A 41 37.40 -65.89 29.86
CA GLY A 41 37.10 -67.30 30.19
C GLY A 41 36.22 -67.51 31.43
N ALA A 42 35.81 -66.45 32.14
CA ALA A 42 34.98 -66.56 33.34
C ALA A 42 33.56 -66.01 33.13
N PRO A 43 32.50 -66.67 33.66
CA PRO A 43 31.11 -66.29 33.40
C PRO A 43 30.63 -65.08 34.21
N THR A 44 31.17 -64.84 35.40
CA THR A 44 30.74 -63.76 36.31
C THR A 44 31.90 -63.03 37.00
N THR A 45 33.14 -63.48 36.77
CA THR A 45 34.31 -62.84 37.37
C THR A 45 34.58 -61.52 36.66
N PRO A 46 34.73 -60.41 37.40
CA PRO A 46 34.98 -59.14 36.77
C PRO A 46 36.37 -59.06 36.12
N CYS A 47 36.44 -58.29 35.05
CA CYS A 47 37.65 -57.95 34.32
C CYS A 47 37.94 -56.44 34.37
N THR A 48 39.23 -56.10 34.27
CA THR A 48 39.81 -54.76 34.08
C THR A 48 40.99 -54.87 33.13
N GLY A 49 41.36 -53.80 32.44
CA GLY A 49 42.37 -53.81 31.39
C GLY A 49 41.82 -54.41 30.09
N PHE A 50 42.39 -55.52 29.63
CA PHE A 50 41.92 -56.19 28.41
C PHE A 50 40.93 -57.31 28.73
N CYS A 51 39.67 -57.10 28.35
CA CYS A 51 38.55 -58.01 28.54
C CYS A 51 38.15 -58.65 27.21
N LEU A 52 38.70 -59.83 26.94
CA LEU A 52 38.30 -60.66 25.81
C LEU A 52 36.96 -61.32 26.13
N ILE A 53 35.96 -61.03 25.31
CA ILE A 53 34.59 -61.51 25.47
C ILE A 53 34.35 -62.58 24.41
N THR A 54 34.16 -63.81 24.88
CA THR A 54 33.96 -64.99 24.04
C THR A 54 32.66 -65.70 24.38
N GLU A 55 32.32 -66.71 23.60
CA GLU A 55 31.07 -67.46 23.71
C GLU A 55 29.85 -66.53 23.57
N GLY A 56 28.85 -66.64 24.43
CA GLY A 56 27.55 -65.98 24.24
C GLY A 56 26.54 -66.87 23.49
N ALA A 57 25.34 -66.33 23.28
CA ALA A 57 24.27 -67.10 22.68
C ALA A 57 24.06 -66.69 21.21
N THR A 58 24.43 -67.57 20.29
CA THR A 58 24.27 -67.33 18.85
C THR A 58 22.92 -67.83 18.34
N ARG A 59 22.20 -67.01 17.57
CA ARG A 59 21.01 -67.39 16.79
C ARG A 59 21.06 -66.73 15.42
N GLY A 60 21.32 -67.54 14.39
CA GLY A 60 21.45 -67.02 13.02
C GLY A 60 22.60 -66.03 12.95
N SER A 61 22.31 -64.80 12.50
CA SER A 61 23.30 -63.72 12.42
C SER A 61 23.39 -62.85 13.69
N ASN A 62 22.64 -63.17 14.74
CA ASN A 62 22.67 -62.44 16.02
C ASN A 62 23.54 -63.17 17.06
N LEU A 63 24.44 -62.43 17.71
CA LEU A 63 25.23 -62.87 18.86
C LEU A 63 24.81 -62.07 20.10
N PHE A 64 24.26 -62.75 21.11
CA PHE A 64 23.76 -62.11 22.32
C PHE A 64 24.73 -62.26 23.49
N HIS A 65 25.02 -61.13 24.16
CA HIS A 65 25.81 -61.09 25.39
C HIS A 65 25.05 -60.41 26.53
N SER A 66 25.31 -60.86 27.75
CA SER A 66 24.65 -60.35 28.96
C SER A 66 25.65 -60.12 30.08
N PHE A 67 25.63 -58.91 30.62
CA PHE A 67 26.54 -58.45 31.66
C PHE A 67 25.77 -58.01 32.88
N ARG A 68 26.28 -58.34 34.07
CA ARG A 68 25.77 -57.74 35.31
C ARG A 68 26.18 -56.27 35.38
N GLN A 69 27.40 -55.95 34.94
CA GLN A 69 27.95 -54.60 34.88
C GLN A 69 28.90 -54.50 33.68
N PHE A 70 28.90 -53.35 33.01
CA PHE A 70 29.71 -53.09 31.82
C PHE A 70 30.19 -51.64 31.82
N SER A 71 31.38 -51.41 32.36
CA SER A 71 32.10 -50.13 32.37
C SER A 71 33.53 -50.36 31.89
N LEU A 72 34.10 -49.37 31.22
CA LEU A 72 35.43 -49.40 30.61
C LEU A 72 36.15 -48.10 30.95
N PRO A 73 37.07 -48.07 31.93
CA PRO A 73 37.95 -46.94 32.18
C PRO A 73 38.81 -46.61 30.97
N ASN A 74 39.49 -45.47 31.06
CA ASN A 74 40.53 -45.13 30.10
C ASN A 74 41.60 -46.24 30.04
N GLY A 75 41.90 -46.70 28.82
CA GLY A 75 42.86 -47.76 28.53
C GLY A 75 42.30 -49.19 28.57
N ASP A 76 41.11 -49.41 29.16
CA ASP A 76 40.48 -50.72 29.16
C ASP A 76 39.87 -51.04 27.79
N VAL A 77 39.81 -52.32 27.43
CA VAL A 77 39.31 -52.81 26.14
C VAL A 77 38.31 -53.95 26.35
N ALA A 78 37.12 -53.85 25.76
CA ALA A 78 36.18 -54.95 25.58
C ALA A 78 36.26 -55.46 24.14
N GLY A 79 36.88 -56.63 23.93
CA GLY A 79 37.03 -57.26 22.62
C GLY A 79 36.07 -58.43 22.43
N PHE A 80 35.01 -58.24 21.63
CA PHE A 80 33.98 -59.25 21.37
C PHE A 80 34.36 -60.15 20.21
N VAL A 81 34.62 -61.43 20.45
CA VAL A 81 35.01 -62.39 19.40
C VAL A 81 33.78 -62.88 18.63
N THR A 82 33.83 -62.78 17.31
CA THR A 82 32.72 -63.10 16.39
C THR A 82 33.15 -64.00 15.25
N THR A 83 32.19 -64.62 14.56
CA THR A 83 32.42 -65.40 13.33
C THR A 83 31.93 -64.64 12.09
N PRO A 84 32.29 -65.06 10.87
CA PRO A 84 31.76 -64.49 9.63
C PRO A 84 30.23 -64.52 9.49
N ALA A 85 29.55 -65.46 10.16
CA ALA A 85 28.09 -65.59 10.10
C ALA A 85 27.34 -64.56 10.96
N ILE A 86 28.02 -63.96 11.94
CA ILE A 86 27.43 -62.94 12.81
C ILE A 86 27.39 -61.60 12.06
N GLN A 87 26.26 -60.91 12.14
CA GLN A 87 26.09 -59.53 11.68
C GLN A 87 25.87 -58.58 12.85
N ASN A 88 25.13 -59.01 13.89
CA ASN A 88 24.73 -58.19 15.02
C ASN A 88 25.31 -58.74 16.32
N VAL A 89 26.01 -57.90 17.09
CA VAL A 89 26.41 -58.15 18.47
C VAL A 89 25.48 -57.34 19.38
N ILE A 90 24.65 -58.02 20.16
CA ILE A 90 23.60 -57.42 20.97
C ILE A 90 23.93 -57.64 22.45
N VAL A 91 24.16 -56.55 23.16
CA VAL A 91 24.65 -56.53 24.54
C VAL A 91 23.61 -55.92 25.46
N ARG A 92 23.31 -56.59 26.58
CA ARG A 92 22.49 -56.02 27.67
C ARG A 92 23.25 -55.94 28.99
N VAL A 93 22.96 -54.92 29.77
CA VAL A 93 23.38 -54.77 31.18
C VAL A 93 22.18 -54.97 32.10
N THR A 94 22.30 -55.92 33.02
CA THR A 94 21.16 -56.44 33.81
C THR A 94 21.19 -56.05 35.28
N GLY A 95 22.33 -55.57 35.79
CA GLY A 95 22.42 -54.93 37.10
C GLY A 95 21.50 -53.72 37.19
N GLN A 96 21.07 -53.37 38.41
CA GLN A 96 20.08 -52.30 38.64
C GLN A 96 20.57 -51.26 39.64
N GLY A 97 20.31 -49.99 39.34
CA GLY A 97 20.69 -48.84 40.16
C GLY A 97 21.96 -48.15 39.67
N ASP A 98 22.31 -47.03 40.30
CA ASP A 98 23.36 -46.10 39.85
C ASP A 98 24.75 -46.74 39.74
N GLY A 99 25.04 -47.76 40.56
CA GLY A 99 26.29 -48.52 40.50
C GLY A 99 26.48 -49.33 39.21
N PHE A 100 25.46 -49.42 38.36
CA PHE A 100 25.46 -50.19 37.11
C PHE A 100 25.31 -49.31 35.87
N ILE A 101 25.46 -47.98 36.00
CA ILE A 101 25.63 -47.08 34.85
C ILE A 101 26.89 -47.49 34.08
N SER A 102 26.77 -47.63 32.76
CA SER A 102 27.90 -47.95 31.89
C SER A 102 28.80 -46.73 31.71
N ASN A 103 29.94 -46.69 32.38
CA ASN A 103 30.96 -45.64 32.21
C ASN A 103 31.98 -46.11 31.18
N ILE A 104 31.86 -45.63 29.94
CA ILE A 104 32.67 -46.04 28.80
C ILE A 104 33.64 -44.93 28.45
N ASN A 105 34.88 -45.03 28.93
CA ASN A 105 36.02 -44.18 28.59
C ASN A 105 37.16 -45.00 27.94
N GLY A 106 36.95 -46.30 27.69
CA GLY A 106 37.89 -47.22 27.04
C GLY A 106 37.43 -47.67 25.64
N THR A 107 37.97 -48.78 25.14
CA THR A 107 37.70 -49.28 23.78
C THR A 107 36.64 -50.39 23.76
N ILE A 108 35.66 -50.29 22.86
CA ILE A 108 34.78 -51.40 22.45
C ILE A 108 35.23 -51.85 21.06
N ALA A 109 35.52 -53.14 20.89
CA ALA A 109 35.95 -53.71 19.60
C ALA A 109 35.22 -55.01 19.30
N THR A 110 34.88 -55.24 18.03
CA THR A 110 34.46 -56.57 17.54
C THR A 110 35.61 -57.20 16.79
N LEU A 111 35.91 -58.45 17.14
CA LEU A 111 37.08 -59.20 16.69
C LEU A 111 36.63 -60.44 15.92
N ASP A 112 37.44 -60.92 14.97
CA ASP A 112 37.32 -62.26 14.42
C ASP A 112 37.97 -63.30 15.36
N THR A 113 37.87 -64.57 15.00
CA THR A 113 38.41 -65.67 15.82
C THR A 113 39.94 -65.69 15.95
N VAL A 114 40.66 -64.86 15.18
CA VAL A 114 42.13 -64.74 15.25
C VAL A 114 42.58 -63.38 15.78
N GLY A 115 41.65 -62.52 16.22
CA GLY A 115 41.91 -61.26 16.91
C GLY A 115 41.97 -60.02 16.01
N ASN A 116 41.64 -60.10 14.72
CA ASN A 116 41.54 -58.91 13.86
C ASN A 116 40.19 -58.23 14.04
N LEU A 117 40.10 -56.93 13.73
CA LEU A 117 38.83 -56.21 13.74
C LEU A 117 37.84 -56.80 12.73
N ALA A 118 36.62 -57.08 13.18
CA ALA A 118 35.53 -57.63 12.38
C ALA A 118 34.40 -56.59 12.28
N SER A 119 33.86 -56.36 11.07
CA SER A 119 32.78 -55.39 10.86
C SER A 119 31.40 -55.95 11.24
N ARG A 120 30.85 -55.51 12.36
CA ARG A 120 29.56 -55.95 12.93
C ARG A 120 28.76 -54.77 13.46
N ASN A 121 27.45 -54.88 13.37
CA ASN A 121 26.56 -53.97 14.10
C ASN A 121 26.71 -54.26 15.60
N PHE A 122 26.76 -53.22 16.41
CA PHE A 122 26.92 -53.34 17.86
C PHE A 122 25.81 -52.57 18.57
N PHE A 123 25.03 -53.28 19.38
CA PHE A 123 23.92 -52.73 20.15
C PHE A 123 24.21 -52.86 21.65
N LEU A 124 24.21 -51.75 22.37
CA LEU A 124 24.39 -51.70 23.83
C LEU A 124 23.11 -51.23 24.51
N LEU A 125 22.51 -52.08 25.34
CA LEU A 125 21.33 -51.78 26.14
C LEU A 125 21.74 -51.69 27.61
N ASN A 126 21.62 -50.51 28.21
CA ASN A 126 21.74 -50.33 29.66
C ASN A 126 20.66 -49.38 30.19
N PRO A 127 19.57 -49.89 30.76
CA PRO A 127 18.48 -49.05 31.24
C PRO A 127 18.83 -48.12 32.40
N ASN A 128 19.95 -48.34 33.09
CA ASN A 128 20.40 -47.46 34.18
C ASN A 128 21.03 -46.16 33.66
N GLY A 129 21.53 -46.15 32.43
CA GLY A 129 22.22 -45.00 31.84
C GLY A 129 23.60 -45.37 31.28
N ILE A 130 24.11 -44.49 30.42
CA ILE A 130 25.39 -44.66 29.72
C ILE A 130 26.14 -43.33 29.73
N VAL A 131 27.42 -43.36 30.12
CA VAL A 131 28.31 -42.20 30.10
C VAL A 131 29.50 -42.53 29.22
N PHE A 132 29.67 -41.81 28.12
CA PHE A 132 30.86 -41.90 27.28
C PHE A 132 31.86 -40.80 27.65
N GLY A 133 33.07 -41.19 28.04
CA GLY A 133 34.19 -40.28 28.28
C GLY A 133 34.98 -39.95 27.00
N PRO A 134 35.90 -38.97 27.08
CA PRO A 134 36.60 -38.46 25.90
C PRO A 134 37.62 -39.41 25.28
N ASN A 135 38.04 -40.48 25.98
CA ASN A 135 38.97 -41.49 25.46
C ASN A 135 38.23 -42.72 24.90
N ALA A 136 36.90 -42.73 24.93
CA ALA A 136 36.12 -43.85 24.43
C ALA A 136 36.35 -44.07 22.94
N THR A 137 36.57 -45.32 22.55
CA THR A 137 36.96 -45.71 21.19
C THR A 137 36.06 -46.84 20.70
N LEU A 138 35.51 -46.74 19.48
CA LEU A 138 34.49 -47.66 18.93
C LEU A 138 34.99 -48.35 17.66
N LEU A 139 35.53 -49.56 17.80
CA LEU A 139 36.15 -50.34 16.73
C LEU A 139 35.28 -51.53 16.31
N ASN A 140 34.01 -51.29 15.96
CA ASN A 140 33.08 -52.35 15.60
C ASN A 140 32.87 -52.54 14.09
N GLY A 141 33.22 -51.57 13.23
CA GLY A 141 33.17 -51.75 11.77
C GLY A 141 31.78 -51.71 11.11
N GLY A 142 30.67 -51.92 11.84
CA GLY A 142 29.28 -51.81 11.37
C GLY A 142 28.51 -50.72 12.13
N SER A 143 27.17 -50.71 12.12
CA SER A 143 26.40 -49.65 12.81
C SER A 143 26.46 -49.78 14.34
N PHE A 144 26.56 -48.66 15.05
CA PHE A 144 26.61 -48.62 16.50
C PHE A 144 25.33 -48.00 17.07
N LEU A 145 24.70 -48.66 18.03
CA LEU A 145 23.55 -48.14 18.75
C LEU A 145 23.73 -48.35 20.25
N ALA A 146 23.63 -47.26 21.02
CA ALA A 146 23.57 -47.33 22.48
C ALA A 146 22.23 -46.79 22.98
N THR A 147 21.58 -47.54 23.87
CA THR A 147 20.24 -47.21 24.36
C THR A 147 20.05 -47.55 25.82
N THR A 148 19.12 -46.84 26.44
CA THR A 148 18.61 -47.12 27.79
C THR A 148 17.25 -47.84 27.78
N ALA A 149 16.88 -48.40 26.62
CA ALA A 149 15.72 -49.26 26.50
C ALA A 149 15.85 -50.51 27.39
N GLU A 150 14.73 -50.93 27.98
CA GLU A 150 14.65 -52.14 28.80
C GLU A 150 14.56 -53.40 27.96
N GLN A 151 14.12 -53.30 26.71
CA GLN A 151 13.98 -54.44 25.82
C GLN A 151 14.27 -54.09 24.36
N MET A 152 14.83 -55.05 23.63
CA MET A 152 14.90 -55.04 22.17
C MET A 152 13.85 -55.98 21.60
N LEU A 153 13.08 -55.50 20.62
CA LEU A 153 12.00 -56.22 19.95
C LEU A 153 12.49 -56.74 18.60
N PHE A 154 12.01 -57.92 18.19
CA PHE A 154 12.37 -58.57 16.94
C PHE A 154 11.16 -58.81 16.05
N GLN A 155 11.37 -58.94 14.73
CA GLN A 155 10.30 -59.03 13.73
C GLN A 155 9.36 -60.24 13.94
N ASP A 156 9.83 -61.30 14.59
CA ASP A 156 9.05 -62.51 14.89
C ASP A 156 8.26 -62.42 16.21
N GLY A 157 8.30 -61.25 16.87
CA GLY A 157 7.63 -61.01 18.15
C GLY A 157 8.43 -61.43 19.39
N THR A 158 9.64 -61.98 19.21
CA THR A 158 10.53 -62.28 20.35
C THR A 158 11.12 -61.00 20.94
N VAL A 159 11.51 -61.06 22.22
CA VAL A 159 11.97 -59.91 23.00
C VAL A 159 13.24 -60.27 23.76
N PHE A 160 14.23 -59.38 23.71
CA PHE A 160 15.47 -59.48 24.49
C PHE A 160 15.49 -58.41 25.58
N SER A 161 15.23 -58.79 26.83
CA SER A 161 15.07 -57.85 27.96
C SER A 161 16.31 -57.69 28.83
N ALA A 162 16.61 -56.48 29.29
CA ALA A 162 17.60 -56.18 30.33
C ALA A 162 17.05 -56.26 31.77
N ARG A 163 15.72 -56.35 31.94
CA ARG A 163 15.06 -56.34 33.26
C ARG A 163 14.42 -57.68 33.63
N ASP A 164 13.78 -58.35 32.68
CA ASP A 164 13.16 -59.67 32.93
C ASP A 164 14.17 -60.80 32.71
N GLN A 165 14.61 -61.40 33.81
CA GLN A 165 15.52 -62.56 33.83
C GLN A 165 14.85 -63.82 34.37
N THR A 166 13.53 -63.81 34.59
CA THR A 166 12.83 -64.86 35.33
C THR A 166 12.56 -66.13 34.50
N SER A 167 12.88 -66.09 33.20
CA SER A 167 12.88 -67.24 32.30
C SER A 167 14.15 -67.25 31.43
N THR A 168 14.57 -68.43 30.96
CA THR A 168 15.63 -68.53 29.94
C THR A 168 15.20 -67.72 28.72
N PRO A 169 15.98 -66.70 28.29
CA PRO A 169 15.55 -65.80 27.22
C PRO A 169 15.22 -66.57 25.93
N LEU A 170 14.04 -66.33 25.33
CA LEU A 170 13.74 -66.77 23.98
C LEU A 170 14.55 -65.92 23.00
N LEU A 171 15.56 -66.53 22.39
CA LEU A 171 16.47 -65.87 21.44
C LEU A 171 16.09 -66.24 20.00
N THR A 172 16.30 -65.30 19.07
CA THR A 172 15.83 -65.43 17.69
C THR A 172 16.90 -65.18 16.63
N VAL A 173 16.66 -65.75 15.44
CA VAL A 173 17.36 -65.46 14.18
C VAL A 173 16.81 -64.22 13.46
N SER A 174 15.69 -63.68 13.94
CA SER A 174 14.97 -62.54 13.36
C SER A 174 15.74 -61.23 13.54
N VAL A 175 15.43 -60.21 12.75
CA VAL A 175 16.10 -58.90 12.82
C VAL A 175 15.49 -58.03 13.93
N PRO A 176 16.29 -57.19 14.62
CA PRO A 176 15.78 -56.17 15.52
C PRO A 176 14.88 -55.18 14.79
N VAL A 177 13.72 -54.87 15.37
CA VAL A 177 12.72 -53.94 14.81
C VAL A 177 12.29 -52.84 15.78
N GLY A 178 12.72 -52.88 17.04
CA GLY A 178 12.38 -51.82 17.99
C GLY A 178 13.08 -51.90 19.34
N LEU A 179 12.99 -50.79 20.06
CA LEU A 179 13.54 -50.57 21.39
C LEU A 179 12.38 -50.16 22.32
N GLN A 180 12.08 -50.98 23.31
CA GLN A 180 11.06 -50.70 24.30
C GLN A 180 11.67 -49.94 25.48
N MET A 181 11.31 -48.68 25.63
CA MET A 181 11.68 -47.86 26.77
C MET A 181 10.86 -48.24 28.01
N GLY A 182 11.52 -48.25 29.17
CA GLY A 182 10.89 -48.45 30.47
C GLY A 182 10.14 -47.20 30.96
N GLN A 183 9.63 -47.23 32.19
CA GLN A 183 8.95 -46.06 32.77
C GLN A 183 9.93 -44.94 33.17
N THR A 184 11.15 -45.29 33.55
CA THR A 184 12.20 -44.34 33.97
C THR A 184 13.53 -44.70 33.29
N PRO A 185 13.65 -44.50 31.97
CA PRO A 185 14.89 -44.80 31.26
C PRO A 185 16.05 -43.94 31.75
N GLY A 186 17.25 -44.50 31.81
CA GLY A 186 18.46 -43.78 32.19
C GLY A 186 18.85 -42.68 31.18
N ARG A 187 19.66 -41.74 31.63
CA ARG A 187 20.25 -40.70 30.77
C ARG A 187 21.44 -41.26 29.98
N ILE A 188 21.67 -40.70 28.79
CA ILE A 188 22.96 -40.84 28.08
C ILE A 188 23.72 -39.51 28.14
N GLN A 189 24.96 -39.55 28.61
CA GLN A 189 25.90 -38.42 28.54
C GLN A 189 27.11 -38.83 27.70
N SER A 190 27.61 -37.91 26.86
CA SER A 190 28.71 -38.19 25.95
C SER A 190 29.69 -37.03 25.90
N GLU A 191 30.97 -37.38 25.94
CA GLU A 191 32.13 -36.54 25.63
C GLU A 191 32.96 -37.16 24.48
N LEU A 192 32.34 -38.06 23.69
CA LEU A 192 32.96 -38.84 22.63
C LEU A 192 33.84 -37.99 21.70
N GLN A 193 35.06 -38.44 21.41
CA GLN A 193 35.98 -37.81 20.46
C GLN A 193 36.22 -38.74 19.27
N ILE A 194 35.18 -38.98 18.48
CA ILE A 194 35.17 -39.96 17.40
C ILE A 194 35.51 -39.32 16.06
N SER A 195 36.51 -39.88 15.39
CA SER A 195 36.86 -39.58 13.99
C SER A 195 36.98 -40.86 13.16
N ALA A 196 36.29 -40.89 12.01
CA ALA A 196 36.31 -42.03 11.10
C ALA A 196 37.75 -42.34 10.62
N GLY A 197 38.19 -43.58 10.77
CA GLY A 197 39.51 -44.06 10.31
C GLY A 197 40.68 -43.88 11.28
N ILE A 198 40.53 -43.11 12.37
CA ILE A 198 41.57 -42.94 13.40
C ILE A 198 41.25 -43.81 14.63
N ASN A 199 40.03 -43.66 15.16
CA ASN A 199 39.54 -44.35 16.35
C ASN A 199 38.09 -44.84 16.21
N SER A 200 37.60 -44.95 14.97
CA SER A 200 36.30 -45.58 14.69
C SER A 200 36.22 -46.19 13.28
N LEU A 201 35.42 -47.26 13.16
CA LEU A 201 35.16 -47.95 11.89
C LEU A 201 33.66 -48.16 11.62
N PHE A 202 32.75 -47.53 12.36
CA PHE A 202 31.32 -47.81 12.21
C PHE A 202 30.69 -47.23 10.94
N THR A 203 29.53 -47.78 10.56
CA THR A 203 28.67 -47.23 9.50
C THR A 203 27.73 -46.19 10.08
N ASP A 204 26.59 -46.56 10.68
CA ASP A 204 25.67 -45.58 11.29
C ASP A 204 25.87 -45.48 12.80
N PHE A 205 25.40 -44.39 13.41
CA PHE A 205 25.53 -44.15 14.84
C PHE A 205 24.20 -43.68 15.45
N ALA A 206 23.76 -44.30 16.55
CA ALA A 206 22.54 -43.90 17.24
C ALA A 206 22.69 -43.90 18.77
N LEU A 207 22.15 -42.86 19.42
CA LEU A 207 21.95 -42.79 20.87
C LEU A 207 20.47 -42.63 21.21
N VAL A 208 19.93 -43.50 22.06
CA VAL A 208 18.52 -43.48 22.48
C VAL A 208 18.40 -43.55 24.01
N GLY A 209 18.24 -42.39 24.65
CA GLY A 209 18.17 -42.22 26.11
C GLY A 209 16.80 -41.76 26.62
N SER A 210 16.65 -41.55 27.93
CA SER A 210 15.66 -40.58 28.41
C SER A 210 16.05 -39.19 27.94
N ASP A 211 17.01 -38.56 28.61
CA ASP A 211 17.75 -37.41 28.09
C ASP A 211 19.04 -37.86 27.42
N VAL A 212 19.47 -37.13 26.38
CA VAL A 212 20.78 -37.29 25.75
C VAL A 212 21.53 -35.97 25.76
N VAL A 213 22.72 -35.97 26.38
CA VAL A 213 23.59 -34.80 26.47
C VAL A 213 24.92 -35.08 25.79
N LEU A 214 25.22 -34.33 24.73
CA LEU A 214 26.55 -34.25 24.13
C LEU A 214 27.26 -33.02 24.69
N ASP A 215 28.37 -33.25 25.38
CA ASP A 215 29.16 -32.22 26.05
C ASP A 215 30.58 -32.24 25.49
N GLY A 216 30.91 -31.25 24.64
CA GLY A 216 32.16 -31.24 23.88
C GLY A 216 32.37 -32.47 22.97
N SER A 217 31.33 -33.24 22.66
CA SER A 217 31.47 -34.44 21.82
C SER A 217 31.77 -34.08 20.37
N ILE A 218 32.69 -34.79 19.73
CA ILE A 218 32.95 -34.75 18.29
C ILE A 218 32.57 -36.12 17.72
N ILE A 219 31.57 -36.15 16.84
CA ILE A 219 31.09 -37.38 16.17
C ILE A 219 31.23 -37.17 14.67
N VAL A 220 32.30 -37.71 14.07
CA VAL A 220 32.52 -37.65 12.61
C VAL A 220 32.20 -39.01 11.98
N SER A 221 31.16 -39.07 11.16
CA SER A 221 30.68 -40.28 10.45
C SER A 221 30.39 -39.98 8.97
N PRO A 222 31.44 -39.87 8.13
CA PRO A 222 31.32 -39.42 6.75
C PRO A 222 30.38 -40.30 5.91
N GLY A 223 29.31 -39.73 5.35
CA GLY A 223 28.42 -40.39 4.39
C GLY A 223 27.43 -41.36 5.00
N ARG A 224 27.21 -41.24 6.31
CA ARG A 224 26.41 -42.17 7.11
C ARG A 224 25.31 -41.44 7.87
N ARG A 225 24.47 -42.20 8.57
CA ARG A 225 23.38 -41.65 9.36
C ARG A 225 23.74 -41.55 10.84
N VAL A 226 23.52 -40.38 11.42
CA VAL A 226 23.66 -40.12 12.87
C VAL A 226 22.31 -39.76 13.46
N GLU A 227 21.88 -40.50 14.48
CA GLU A 227 20.61 -40.27 15.18
C GLU A 227 20.79 -40.06 16.69
N ILE A 228 20.31 -38.93 17.21
CA ILE A 228 20.35 -38.63 18.65
C ILE A 228 18.93 -38.42 19.16
N SER A 229 18.49 -39.25 20.10
CA SER A 229 17.07 -39.29 20.46
C SER A 229 16.79 -39.47 21.95
N GLY A 230 15.79 -38.74 22.45
CA GLY A 230 15.30 -38.85 23.82
C GLY A 230 13.85 -39.32 23.90
N LEU A 231 13.56 -40.35 24.69
CA LEU A 231 12.21 -40.80 25.05
C LEU A 231 12.14 -41.05 26.57
N SER A 232 11.46 -40.17 27.30
CA SER A 232 11.48 -40.13 28.77
C SER A 232 10.36 -40.94 29.42
N ALA A 233 9.37 -41.38 28.65
CA ALA A 233 8.28 -42.23 29.10
C ALA A 233 8.30 -43.60 28.41
N GLN A 234 7.48 -44.51 28.94
CA GLN A 234 7.30 -45.83 28.36
C GLN A 234 6.75 -45.73 26.93
N GLY A 235 7.46 -46.33 25.99
CA GLY A 235 7.10 -46.34 24.58
C GLY A 235 8.08 -47.14 23.74
N THR A 236 7.67 -47.49 22.53
CA THR A 236 8.50 -48.27 21.60
C THR A 236 9.10 -47.36 20.53
N VAL A 237 10.42 -47.24 20.49
CA VAL A 237 11.14 -46.64 19.36
C VAL A 237 11.31 -47.72 18.30
N GLY A 238 10.71 -47.57 17.12
CA GLY A 238 10.91 -48.49 16.01
C GLY A 238 12.32 -48.36 15.45
N LEU A 239 12.93 -49.47 15.07
CA LEU A 239 14.29 -49.57 14.52
C LEU A 239 14.21 -50.24 13.16
N ASN A 240 14.74 -49.59 12.13
CA ASN A 240 14.89 -50.16 10.81
C ASN A 240 16.37 -50.27 10.46
N LEU A 241 16.78 -51.43 9.96
CA LEU A 241 18.16 -51.76 9.61
C LEU A 241 18.33 -52.10 8.11
N ASN A 242 17.30 -51.87 7.29
CA ASN A 242 17.38 -52.07 5.84
C ASN A 242 18.10 -50.89 5.18
N ASP A 243 19.22 -51.16 4.50
CA ASP A 243 20.15 -50.20 3.87
C ASP A 243 20.87 -49.23 4.84
N GLN A 244 20.15 -48.31 5.49
CA GLN A 244 20.68 -47.38 6.50
C GLN A 244 19.84 -47.44 7.78
N MET A 245 20.49 -47.40 8.95
CA MET A 245 19.81 -47.41 10.25
C MET A 245 18.89 -46.20 10.38
N SER A 246 17.60 -46.43 10.70
CA SER A 246 16.65 -45.35 10.98
C SER A 246 15.75 -45.63 12.17
N LEU A 247 15.41 -44.59 12.93
CA LEU A 247 14.49 -44.67 14.07
C LEU A 247 13.12 -44.06 13.75
N SER A 248 12.09 -44.61 14.38
CA SER A 248 10.72 -44.06 14.36
C SER A 248 10.17 -43.97 15.78
N PHE A 249 9.40 -42.92 16.05
CA PHE A 249 8.94 -42.60 17.40
C PHE A 249 7.43 -42.73 17.49
N PRO A 250 6.90 -43.21 18.62
CA PRO A 250 5.47 -43.31 18.84
C PRO A 250 4.87 -41.93 19.04
N ASP A 251 3.67 -41.72 18.51
CA ASP A 251 2.90 -40.49 18.77
C ASP A 251 2.42 -40.46 20.22
N ASN A 252 2.29 -39.26 20.79
CA ASN A 252 1.75 -39.02 22.14
C ASN A 252 2.54 -39.64 23.32
N VAL A 253 3.78 -40.06 23.11
CA VAL A 253 4.68 -40.45 24.21
C VAL A 253 5.59 -39.27 24.54
N LEU A 254 5.76 -39.00 25.83
CA LEU A 254 6.64 -37.92 26.30
C LEU A 254 8.09 -38.21 25.86
N ARG A 255 8.64 -37.30 25.06
CA ARG A 255 10.03 -37.36 24.63
C ARG A 255 10.93 -36.86 25.76
N GLY A 256 12.22 -37.17 25.68
CA GLY A 256 13.21 -36.58 26.58
C GLY A 256 14.07 -35.55 25.87
N ASN A 257 14.88 -34.81 26.61
CA ASN A 257 15.62 -33.68 26.07
C ASN A 257 16.89 -34.13 25.36
N VAL A 258 17.22 -33.45 24.26
CA VAL A 258 18.52 -33.60 23.59
C VAL A 258 19.28 -32.28 23.69
N THR A 259 20.49 -32.29 24.23
CA THR A 259 21.32 -31.10 24.39
C THR A 259 22.71 -31.34 23.82
N LEU A 260 23.15 -30.45 22.93
CA LEU A 260 24.52 -30.36 22.46
C LEU A 260 25.10 -29.07 23.02
N ARG A 261 26.23 -29.15 23.74
CA ARG A 261 26.88 -27.99 24.34
C ARG A 261 28.40 -28.05 24.28
N ASN A 262 29.03 -26.93 24.64
CA ASN A 262 30.47 -26.80 24.84
C ASN A 262 31.31 -27.21 23.61
N GLY A 263 30.90 -26.79 22.41
CA GLY A 263 31.64 -27.10 21.19
C GLY A 263 31.37 -28.50 20.64
N SER A 264 30.22 -29.10 20.96
CA SER A 264 29.84 -30.40 20.39
C SER A 264 29.65 -30.29 18.88
N VAL A 265 30.14 -31.29 18.13
CA VAL A 265 30.09 -31.38 16.67
C VAL A 265 29.54 -32.73 16.23
N ILE A 266 28.57 -32.72 15.33
CA ILE A 266 28.17 -33.90 14.54
C ILE A 266 28.47 -33.59 13.08
N ASP A 267 29.32 -34.39 12.44
CA ASP A 267 29.77 -34.21 11.06
C ASP A 267 29.58 -35.49 10.26
N VAL A 268 28.77 -35.41 9.20
CA VAL A 268 28.50 -36.51 8.27
C VAL A 268 28.89 -36.19 6.83
N ILE A 269 29.69 -35.14 6.61
CA ILE A 269 30.11 -34.69 5.28
C ILE A 269 30.85 -35.82 4.55
N ALA A 270 30.44 -36.11 3.32
CA ALA A 270 31.13 -37.05 2.44
C ALA A 270 30.72 -36.83 0.99
N ALA A 271 31.44 -37.47 0.07
CA ALA A 271 31.10 -37.46 -1.36
C ALA A 271 29.62 -37.82 -1.61
N GLN A 272 29.11 -38.88 -0.98
CA GLN A 272 27.73 -39.36 -1.17
C GLN A 272 26.68 -38.70 -0.26
N GLY A 273 27.10 -37.79 0.63
CA GLY A 273 26.21 -37.19 1.64
C GLY A 273 25.91 -38.11 2.82
N GLY A 274 25.73 -37.53 4.01
CA GLY A 274 25.22 -38.20 5.21
C GLY A 274 23.97 -37.51 5.75
N GLU A 275 23.28 -38.17 6.69
CA GLU A 275 22.03 -37.67 7.28
C GLU A 275 22.19 -37.51 8.79
N ILE A 276 21.61 -36.43 9.34
CA ILE A 276 21.55 -36.19 10.78
C ILE A 276 20.08 -36.10 11.18
N ALA A 277 19.65 -36.90 12.15
CA ALA A 277 18.32 -36.79 12.74
C ALA A 277 18.41 -36.63 14.26
N ILE A 278 17.71 -35.64 14.81
CA ILE A 278 17.62 -35.41 16.25
C ILE A 278 16.16 -35.35 16.65
N THR A 279 15.76 -36.20 17.60
CA THR A 279 14.37 -36.26 18.08
C THR A 279 14.32 -36.09 19.60
N GLY A 280 13.50 -35.18 20.11
CA GLY A 280 13.40 -34.94 21.55
C GLY A 280 12.15 -34.17 21.95
N GLN A 281 12.01 -33.91 23.25
CA GLN A 281 11.02 -32.98 23.79
C GLN A 281 11.48 -31.56 23.50
N ASN A 282 12.67 -31.25 24.00
CA ASN A 282 13.43 -30.04 23.67
C ASN A 282 14.75 -30.43 23.03
N ILE A 283 15.16 -29.68 22.00
CA ILE A 283 16.47 -29.81 21.36
C ILE A 283 17.23 -28.49 21.56
N ARG A 284 18.37 -28.54 22.23
CA ARG A 284 19.21 -27.36 22.47
C ARG A 284 20.59 -27.52 21.82
N LEU A 285 20.97 -26.56 20.99
CA LEU A 285 22.33 -26.36 20.48
C LEU A 285 22.93 -25.12 21.16
N ASP A 286 23.98 -25.32 21.95
CA ASP A 286 24.65 -24.27 22.74
C ASP A 286 26.14 -24.22 22.41
N GLY A 287 26.56 -23.23 21.62
CA GLY A 287 27.90 -23.19 21.01
C GLY A 287 28.29 -24.51 20.31
N SER A 288 27.39 -25.10 19.52
CA SER A 288 27.53 -26.43 18.91
C SER A 288 27.23 -26.45 17.40
N LEU A 289 27.68 -27.49 16.69
CA LEU A 289 27.67 -27.54 15.23
C LEU A 289 27.11 -28.87 14.69
N LEU A 290 26.19 -28.77 13.73
CA LEU A 290 25.73 -29.89 12.90
C LEU A 290 26.18 -29.67 11.45
N LEU A 291 26.84 -30.66 10.85
CA LEU A 291 27.43 -30.59 9.52
C LEU A 291 26.99 -31.77 8.65
N SER A 292 26.37 -31.45 7.52
CA SER A 292 26.16 -32.35 6.39
C SER A 292 26.58 -31.65 5.08
N GLY A 293 26.75 -32.42 4.01
CA GLY A 293 27.12 -31.87 2.73
C GLY A 293 27.83 -32.84 1.80
N VAL A 294 28.13 -32.35 0.60
CA VAL A 294 28.92 -33.06 -0.41
C VAL A 294 30.31 -32.44 -0.55
N PHE A 295 31.33 -33.29 -0.62
CA PHE A 295 32.73 -32.89 -0.75
C PHE A 295 33.45 -33.76 -1.81
N GLY A 296 34.44 -33.18 -2.50
CA GLY A 296 35.33 -33.86 -3.44
C GLY A 296 34.78 -34.04 -4.86
N GLU A 297 35.68 -34.35 -5.81
CA GLU A 297 35.38 -34.46 -7.24
C GLU A 297 34.58 -35.74 -7.61
N GLY A 298 33.79 -35.69 -8.69
CA GLY A 298 33.14 -36.86 -9.32
C GLY A 298 31.69 -36.66 -9.78
N ALA A 299 30.99 -37.76 -10.10
CA ALA A 299 29.61 -37.73 -10.64
C ALA A 299 28.61 -37.00 -9.72
N THR A 300 27.47 -36.55 -10.24
CA THR A 300 26.41 -35.82 -9.51
C THR A 300 25.90 -36.58 -8.29
N ARG A 301 26.01 -35.99 -7.09
CA ARG A 301 25.63 -36.60 -5.79
C ARG A 301 24.64 -35.72 -5.01
N GLN A 302 23.93 -36.28 -4.04
CA GLN A 302 22.92 -35.57 -3.23
C GLN A 302 23.27 -35.71 -1.76
N ALA A 303 23.39 -34.60 -1.03
CA ALA A 303 23.58 -34.68 0.43
C ALA A 303 22.28 -35.14 1.13
N GLY A 304 22.42 -35.89 2.23
CA GLY A 304 21.31 -36.22 3.11
C GLY A 304 20.83 -35.00 3.91
N ASP A 305 19.63 -35.10 4.47
CA ASP A 305 18.99 -33.99 5.20
C ASP A 305 19.53 -33.87 6.65
N ILE A 306 19.32 -32.70 7.24
CA ILE A 306 19.41 -32.50 8.69
C ILE A 306 18.00 -32.27 9.23
N VAL A 307 17.55 -33.15 10.12
CA VAL A 307 16.18 -33.15 10.66
C VAL A 307 16.20 -32.97 12.18
N LEU A 308 15.55 -31.91 12.66
CA LEU A 308 15.31 -31.68 14.08
C LEU A 308 13.80 -31.82 14.34
N ASN A 309 13.43 -32.73 15.23
CA ASN A 309 12.03 -33.04 15.57
C ASN A 309 11.82 -32.93 17.09
N ALA A 310 11.48 -31.73 17.54
CA ALA A 310 11.14 -31.45 18.93
C ALA A 310 9.62 -31.50 19.13
N ALA A 311 9.16 -32.02 20.26
CA ALA A 311 7.73 -31.92 20.61
C ALA A 311 7.35 -30.51 21.13
N ASP A 312 8.30 -29.81 21.75
CA ASP A 312 8.06 -28.53 22.42
C ASP A 312 8.97 -27.42 21.90
N GLN A 313 10.28 -27.45 22.15
CA GLN A 313 11.17 -26.35 21.76
C GLN A 313 12.45 -26.80 21.05
N VAL A 314 12.87 -26.02 20.06
CA VAL A 314 14.24 -26.02 19.52
C VAL A 314 14.89 -24.69 19.88
N THR A 315 16.07 -24.74 20.50
CA THR A 315 16.88 -23.55 20.81
C THR A 315 18.25 -23.66 20.17
N ILE A 316 18.65 -22.66 19.40
CA ILE A 316 19.96 -22.58 18.75
C ILE A 316 20.62 -21.28 19.19
N GLY A 317 21.73 -21.34 19.91
CA GLY A 317 22.41 -20.14 20.39
C GLY A 317 23.73 -20.43 21.08
N GLY A 318 24.26 -19.45 21.79
CA GLY A 318 25.51 -19.56 22.51
C GLY A 318 26.76 -19.65 21.63
N SER A 319 27.90 -19.47 22.29
CA SER A 319 29.25 -19.59 21.75
C SER A 319 30.06 -20.57 22.60
N SER A 320 31.12 -21.14 22.05
CA SER A 320 32.08 -21.95 22.80
C SER A 320 33.51 -21.42 22.62
N SER A 321 34.48 -22.04 23.28
CA SER A 321 35.90 -21.71 23.07
C SER A 321 36.39 -22.02 21.65
N THR A 322 35.67 -22.85 20.89
CA THR A 322 36.05 -23.30 19.56
C THR A 322 35.13 -22.77 18.46
N LEU A 323 33.88 -22.43 18.78
CA LEU A 323 32.88 -21.96 17.83
C LEU A 323 32.33 -20.60 18.26
N PRO A 324 32.36 -19.58 17.38
CA PRO A 324 31.84 -18.26 17.72
C PRO A 324 30.32 -18.24 17.91
N ASN A 325 29.59 -19.20 17.34
CA ASN A 325 28.14 -19.33 17.41
C ASN A 325 27.72 -20.78 17.13
N SER A 326 26.51 -21.17 17.55
CA SER A 326 25.89 -22.42 17.09
C SER A 326 25.51 -22.36 15.61
N ALA A 327 25.65 -23.49 14.91
CA ALA A 327 25.27 -23.56 13.50
C ALA A 327 24.74 -24.94 13.06
N ILE A 328 23.82 -24.92 12.10
CA ILE A 328 23.36 -26.08 11.33
C ILE A 328 23.73 -25.82 9.87
N ILE A 329 24.54 -26.68 9.28
CA ILE A 329 25.10 -26.46 7.94
C ILE A 329 24.88 -27.70 7.08
N ASN A 330 24.22 -27.52 5.94
CA ASN A 330 24.19 -28.48 4.84
C ASN A 330 24.75 -27.81 3.59
N ALA A 331 25.85 -28.29 2.99
CA ALA A 331 26.48 -27.54 1.91
C ALA A 331 27.07 -28.38 0.79
N VAL A 332 27.14 -27.77 -0.41
CA VAL A 332 28.05 -28.20 -1.48
C VAL A 332 29.36 -27.46 -1.29
N PHE A 333 30.39 -28.17 -0.83
CA PHE A 333 31.71 -27.56 -0.57
C PHE A 333 32.46 -27.22 -1.88
N PRO A 334 33.51 -26.39 -1.82
CA PRO A 334 34.33 -26.09 -3.00
C PRO A 334 34.76 -27.35 -3.76
N ASP A 335 34.82 -27.25 -5.09
CA ASP A 335 35.23 -28.32 -6.03
C ASP A 335 34.31 -29.57 -6.06
N ALA A 336 33.24 -29.62 -5.25
CA ALA A 336 32.27 -30.69 -5.29
C ALA A 336 31.25 -30.53 -6.44
N VAL A 337 30.77 -31.66 -6.98
CA VAL A 337 29.66 -31.72 -7.94
C VAL A 337 28.50 -32.52 -7.33
N GLY A 338 27.40 -31.82 -7.00
CA GLY A 338 26.24 -32.39 -6.35
C GLY A 338 25.34 -31.35 -5.73
N ASN A 339 24.18 -31.77 -5.24
CA ASN A 339 23.20 -30.91 -4.57
C ASN A 339 23.32 -31.04 -3.04
N SER A 340 23.06 -29.95 -2.34
CA SER A 340 22.92 -29.96 -0.88
C SER A 340 21.57 -30.58 -0.45
N GLY A 341 21.56 -31.18 0.73
CA GLY A 341 20.35 -31.68 1.39
C GLY A 341 19.61 -30.56 2.12
N ASN A 342 18.40 -30.84 2.56
CA ASN A 342 17.56 -29.87 3.24
C ASN A 342 17.89 -29.78 4.73
N VAL A 343 17.46 -28.69 5.34
CA VAL A 343 17.32 -28.57 6.81
C VAL A 343 15.85 -28.49 7.15
N ARG A 344 15.37 -29.40 8.00
CA ARG A 344 13.97 -29.47 8.44
C ARG A 344 13.87 -29.40 9.96
N ILE A 345 13.16 -28.40 10.46
CA ILE A 345 12.90 -28.21 11.90
C ILE A 345 11.39 -28.30 12.13
N ILE A 346 10.97 -29.29 12.92
CA ILE A 346 9.59 -29.48 13.38
C ILE A 346 9.58 -29.32 14.90
N THR A 347 8.77 -28.40 15.41
CA THR A 347 8.78 -28.04 16.84
C THR A 347 7.47 -27.41 17.31
N GLY A 348 7.26 -27.28 18.62
CA GLY A 348 6.26 -26.38 19.16
C GLY A 348 6.69 -24.91 18.95
N SER A 349 7.93 -24.58 19.31
CA SER A 349 8.55 -23.27 19.11
C SER A 349 10.02 -23.37 18.71
N LEU A 350 10.51 -22.40 17.93
CA LEU A 350 11.94 -22.25 17.59
C LEU A 350 12.47 -20.91 18.12
N GLU A 351 13.62 -20.95 18.76
CA GLU A 351 14.36 -19.77 19.21
C GLU A 351 15.81 -19.81 18.72
N MET A 352 16.23 -18.77 18.01
CA MET A 352 17.60 -18.57 17.55
C MET A 352 18.18 -17.30 18.17
N ASN A 353 19.35 -17.39 18.79
CA ASN A 353 20.03 -16.29 19.47
C ASN A 353 21.54 -16.28 19.16
N ASP A 354 22.23 -15.22 19.60
CA ASP A 354 23.70 -15.14 19.65
C ASP A 354 24.37 -15.46 18.31
N SER A 355 23.89 -14.84 17.23
CA SER A 355 24.38 -15.05 15.86
C SER A 355 24.29 -16.50 15.38
N ALA A 356 23.32 -17.27 15.88
CA ALA A 356 23.03 -18.63 15.44
C ALA A 356 22.74 -18.70 13.93
N LYS A 357 23.16 -19.79 13.29
CA LYS A 357 23.03 -19.96 11.83
C LYS A 357 22.32 -21.24 11.44
N VAL A 358 21.41 -21.15 10.47
CA VAL A 358 20.94 -22.27 9.66
C VAL A 358 21.31 -21.99 8.21
N LEU A 359 22.16 -22.84 7.63
CA LEU A 359 22.85 -22.56 6.37
C LEU A 359 22.68 -23.73 5.40
N VAL A 360 22.10 -23.47 4.23
CA VAL A 360 22.04 -24.41 3.10
C VAL A 360 22.66 -23.79 1.85
N ASN A 361 23.95 -24.00 1.62
CA ASN A 361 24.69 -23.26 0.57
C ASN A 361 25.31 -24.16 -0.50
N THR A 362 25.49 -23.59 -1.70
CA THR A 362 26.30 -24.20 -2.75
C THR A 362 27.51 -23.34 -3.12
N THR A 363 28.70 -23.90 -2.97
CA THR A 363 29.99 -23.30 -3.36
C THR A 363 30.66 -24.05 -4.52
N GLY A 364 30.26 -25.31 -4.75
CA GLY A 364 30.66 -26.10 -5.92
C GLY A 364 29.64 -26.02 -7.06
N THR A 365 29.48 -27.12 -7.80
CA THR A 365 28.47 -27.25 -8.87
C THR A 365 27.28 -28.08 -8.40
N GLY A 366 26.09 -27.49 -8.37
CA GLY A 366 24.80 -28.11 -8.03
C GLY A 366 23.96 -27.23 -7.11
N ASN A 367 22.70 -27.61 -6.90
CA ASN A 367 21.70 -26.77 -6.24
C ASN A 367 21.87 -26.77 -4.70
N ALA A 368 21.55 -25.64 -4.07
CA ALA A 368 21.40 -25.56 -2.62
C ALA A 368 20.12 -26.28 -2.16
N GLY A 369 20.14 -26.82 -0.94
CA GLY A 369 18.97 -27.44 -0.31
C GLY A 369 17.96 -26.41 0.20
N ASN A 370 16.79 -26.87 0.64
CA ASN A 370 15.76 -25.99 1.21
C ASN A 370 15.85 -25.93 2.73
N VAL A 371 15.34 -24.84 3.31
CA VAL A 371 15.07 -24.75 4.75
C VAL A 371 13.57 -24.80 4.99
N LEU A 372 13.11 -25.79 5.76
CA LEU A 372 11.71 -25.95 6.16
C LEU A 372 11.58 -25.88 7.69
N ILE A 373 10.94 -24.84 8.19
CA ILE A 373 10.66 -24.67 9.62
C ILE A 373 9.15 -24.71 9.83
N GLN A 374 8.70 -25.65 10.64
CA GLN A 374 7.31 -25.83 11.03
C GLN A 374 7.22 -25.78 12.56
N ALA A 375 6.80 -24.62 13.08
CA ALA A 375 6.51 -24.43 14.49
C ALA A 375 5.00 -24.39 14.71
N ARG A 376 4.50 -24.92 15.82
CA ARG A 376 3.09 -24.81 16.18
C ARG A 376 2.74 -23.40 16.68
N ASP A 377 3.62 -22.82 17.51
CA ASP A 377 3.38 -21.59 18.25
C ASP A 377 4.22 -20.44 17.67
N ARG A 378 5.53 -20.44 17.87
CA ARG A 378 6.37 -19.28 17.55
C ARG A 378 7.72 -19.65 16.92
N VAL A 379 8.17 -18.80 15.99
CA VAL A 379 9.57 -18.75 15.54
C VAL A 379 10.15 -17.39 15.92
N THR A 380 11.30 -17.36 16.60
CA THR A 380 11.98 -16.12 17.00
C THR A 380 13.47 -16.18 16.63
N LEU A 381 13.94 -15.17 15.90
CA LEU A 381 15.34 -14.94 15.61
C LEU A 381 15.77 -13.63 16.28
N ASN A 382 16.78 -13.69 17.15
CA ASN A 382 17.36 -12.52 17.81
C ASN A 382 18.87 -12.42 17.59
N ASN A 383 19.42 -11.24 17.89
CA ASN A 383 20.86 -11.01 18.07
C ASN A 383 21.71 -11.46 16.87
N ALA A 384 21.39 -10.94 15.68
CA ALA A 384 22.09 -11.22 14.42
C ALA A 384 22.06 -12.69 13.97
N SER A 385 21.04 -13.44 14.37
CA SER A 385 20.82 -14.81 13.89
C SER A 385 20.42 -14.83 12.41
N THR A 386 20.82 -15.87 11.67
CA THR A 386 20.57 -15.98 10.23
C THR A 386 20.02 -17.33 9.80
N ILE A 387 19.10 -17.29 8.83
CA ILE A 387 18.68 -18.46 8.03
C ILE A 387 19.04 -18.16 6.58
N GLU A 388 19.81 -19.02 5.94
CA GLU A 388 20.51 -18.72 4.70
C GLU A 388 20.39 -19.87 3.69
N SER A 389 20.09 -19.53 2.44
CA SER A 389 20.05 -20.47 1.30
C SER A 389 20.74 -19.86 0.08
N ASN A 390 22.07 -20.02 -0.01
CA ASN A 390 22.88 -19.19 -0.91
C ASN A 390 23.65 -19.99 -1.96
N VAL A 391 23.75 -19.42 -3.16
CA VAL A 391 24.76 -19.77 -4.18
C VAL A 391 25.92 -18.80 -4.00
N THR A 392 27.11 -19.28 -3.65
CA THR A 392 28.25 -18.38 -3.42
C THR A 392 28.83 -17.87 -4.75
N GLN A 393 29.79 -16.93 -4.70
CA GLN A 393 30.32 -16.26 -5.90
C GLN A 393 30.95 -17.20 -6.93
N ILE A 394 31.48 -18.34 -6.48
CA ILE A 394 32.07 -19.38 -7.33
C ILE A 394 31.13 -20.56 -7.58
N GLY A 395 29.96 -20.56 -6.95
CA GLY A 395 28.96 -21.62 -7.08
C GLY A 395 28.24 -21.61 -8.43
N ASN A 396 27.86 -22.79 -8.91
CA ASN A 396 27.05 -22.96 -10.11
C ASN A 396 25.86 -23.88 -9.81
N GLY A 397 24.67 -23.30 -9.60
CA GLY A 397 23.45 -24.01 -9.26
C GLY A 397 22.35 -23.07 -8.77
N GLN A 398 21.14 -23.57 -8.57
CA GLN A 398 20.02 -22.79 -8.05
C GLN A 398 20.06 -22.69 -6.51
N GLY A 399 19.68 -21.54 -5.97
CA GLY A 399 19.42 -21.36 -4.54
C GLY A 399 18.17 -22.13 -4.12
N GLY A 400 18.16 -22.67 -2.89
CA GLY A 400 17.00 -23.36 -2.35
C GLY A 400 16.00 -22.41 -1.70
N ASN A 401 14.76 -22.86 -1.50
CA ASN A 401 13.71 -22.05 -0.89
C ASN A 401 13.78 -22.11 0.64
N ILE A 402 13.32 -21.04 1.28
CA ILE A 402 13.13 -20.96 2.73
C ILE A 402 11.64 -20.85 3.01
N ARG A 403 11.09 -21.80 3.77
CA ARG A 403 9.69 -21.78 4.21
C ARG A 403 9.60 -21.86 5.73
N ILE A 404 8.90 -20.91 6.33
CA ILE A 404 8.63 -20.88 7.77
C ILE A 404 7.12 -20.78 7.99
N THR A 405 6.58 -21.70 8.79
CA THR A 405 5.18 -21.70 9.22
C THR A 405 5.11 -21.71 10.75
N ALA A 406 4.33 -20.80 11.34
CA ALA A 406 4.08 -20.69 12.78
C ALA A 406 2.74 -20.00 13.09
N ASN A 407 2.35 -19.87 14.36
CA ASN A 407 1.30 -18.91 14.71
C ASN A 407 1.86 -17.48 14.74
N GLU A 408 3.10 -17.31 15.21
CA GLU A 408 3.82 -16.04 15.27
C GLU A 408 5.27 -16.17 14.77
N ILE A 409 5.76 -15.17 14.02
CA ILE A 409 7.14 -15.10 13.56
C ILE A 409 7.74 -13.74 13.94
N ALA A 410 8.85 -13.73 14.67
CA ALA A 410 9.54 -12.52 15.09
C ALA A 410 11.02 -12.52 14.67
N LEU A 411 11.44 -11.49 13.95
CA LEU A 411 12.83 -11.24 13.56
C LEU A 411 13.30 -9.96 14.23
N ASN A 412 14.14 -10.09 15.27
CA ASN A 412 14.67 -8.95 16.01
C ASN A 412 16.17 -8.82 15.73
N ASN A 413 16.56 -7.77 15.00
CA ASN A 413 17.95 -7.54 14.57
C ASN A 413 18.55 -8.81 13.91
N SER A 414 17.80 -9.47 13.04
CA SER A 414 18.14 -10.78 12.46
C SER A 414 17.75 -10.85 10.98
N GLN A 415 18.24 -11.86 10.25
CA GLN A 415 18.07 -11.92 8.79
C GLN A 415 17.66 -13.32 8.29
N ILE A 416 16.78 -13.34 7.29
CA ILE A 416 16.51 -14.51 6.45
C ILE A 416 16.95 -14.15 5.03
N GLN A 417 17.80 -14.97 4.41
CA GLN A 417 18.30 -14.65 3.08
C GLN A 417 18.39 -15.84 2.14
N SER A 418 18.13 -15.57 0.87
CA SER A 418 18.37 -16.49 -0.24
C SER A 418 19.00 -15.72 -1.40
N VAL A 419 20.31 -15.83 -1.55
CA VAL A 419 21.08 -15.01 -2.50
C VAL A 419 21.84 -15.85 -3.52
N THR A 420 22.06 -15.30 -4.71
CA THR A 420 22.93 -15.87 -5.73
C THR A 420 24.11 -14.93 -6.05
N GLY A 421 25.31 -15.41 -5.77
CA GLY A 421 26.59 -14.76 -6.08
C GLY A 421 27.25 -15.27 -7.37
N GLY A 422 26.85 -16.45 -7.82
CA GLY A 422 27.45 -17.19 -8.94
C GLY A 422 26.48 -17.34 -10.13
N GLN A 423 26.35 -18.56 -10.66
CA GLN A 423 25.40 -18.85 -11.75
C GLN A 423 24.19 -19.63 -11.21
N GLY A 424 22.98 -19.16 -11.54
CA GLY A 424 21.70 -19.79 -11.16
C GLY A 424 20.77 -18.82 -10.43
N ASP A 425 19.47 -19.13 -10.46
CA ASP A 425 18.42 -18.34 -9.82
C ASP A 425 18.53 -18.44 -8.28
N ALA A 426 18.22 -17.35 -7.57
CA ALA A 426 18.07 -17.39 -6.12
C ALA A 426 16.73 -18.05 -5.75
N GLY A 427 16.70 -18.75 -4.60
CA GLY A 427 15.46 -19.33 -4.08
C GLY A 427 14.54 -18.29 -3.46
N SER A 428 13.25 -18.63 -3.31
CA SER A 428 12.23 -17.75 -2.73
C SER A 428 12.12 -17.93 -1.21
N VAL A 429 11.67 -16.88 -0.52
CA VAL A 429 11.39 -16.90 0.93
C VAL A 429 9.89 -16.78 1.15
N ARG A 430 9.31 -17.73 1.91
CA ARG A 430 7.90 -17.74 2.26
C ARG A 430 7.69 -17.84 3.77
N LEU A 431 7.03 -16.83 4.34
CA LEU A 431 6.63 -16.79 5.74
C LEU A 431 5.11 -16.88 5.87
N GLU A 432 4.64 -17.80 6.71
CA GLU A 432 3.22 -18.01 6.99
C GLU A 432 2.97 -18.00 8.49
N ALA A 433 2.26 -16.99 8.99
CA ALA A 433 1.84 -16.89 10.37
C ALA A 433 0.31 -16.96 10.51
N GLY A 434 -0.20 -17.63 11.54
CA GLY A 434 -1.63 -17.59 11.86
C GLY A 434 -2.10 -16.22 12.34
N ASP A 435 -1.28 -15.57 13.18
CA ASP A 435 -1.57 -14.29 13.81
C ASP A 435 -0.65 -13.17 13.33
N ARG A 436 0.64 -13.18 13.68
CA ARG A 436 1.51 -12.00 13.48
C ARG A 436 2.90 -12.33 12.95
N ILE A 437 3.40 -11.43 12.11
CA ILE A 437 4.82 -11.35 11.72
C ILE A 437 5.35 -9.97 12.12
N THR A 438 6.47 -9.95 12.85
CA THR A 438 7.16 -8.72 13.27
C THR A 438 8.63 -8.76 12.84
N VAL A 439 9.10 -7.70 12.19
CA VAL A 439 10.50 -7.56 11.76
C VAL A 439 11.03 -6.22 12.26
N THR A 440 12.07 -6.25 13.09
CA THR A 440 12.63 -5.03 13.71
C THR A 440 14.15 -4.94 13.62
N GLY A 441 14.63 -3.70 13.58
CA GLY A 441 16.04 -3.36 13.83
C GLY A 441 16.96 -3.44 12.63
N ARG A 442 18.27 -3.48 12.90
CA ARG A 442 19.35 -3.54 11.89
C ARG A 442 20.46 -4.49 12.36
N ILE A 443 21.24 -5.01 11.42
CA ILE A 443 22.47 -5.76 11.72
C ILE A 443 23.69 -4.92 11.31
N ALA A 444 24.86 -5.16 11.92
CA ALA A 444 26.00 -4.22 11.88
C ALA A 444 26.43 -3.76 10.47
N ASN A 445 26.25 -4.59 9.44
CA ASN A 445 26.65 -4.30 8.05
C ASN A 445 25.53 -4.54 7.02
N ALA A 446 24.28 -4.72 7.43
CA ALA A 446 23.13 -4.94 6.54
C ALA A 446 21.81 -4.59 7.24
N ALA A 447 20.70 -4.49 6.50
CA ALA A 447 19.40 -4.38 7.15
C ALA A 447 18.99 -5.72 7.77
N ALA A 448 18.30 -5.66 8.91
CA ALA A 448 17.56 -6.82 9.41
C ALA A 448 16.34 -7.05 8.51
N GLY A 449 15.90 -8.31 8.41
CA GLY A 449 14.70 -8.67 7.65
C GLY A 449 14.95 -9.76 6.62
N ILE A 450 14.28 -9.66 5.47
CA ILE A 450 14.22 -10.72 4.47
C ILE A 450 14.88 -10.24 3.19
N VAL A 451 15.86 -11.00 2.69
CA VAL A 451 16.64 -10.60 1.52
C VAL A 451 16.70 -11.72 0.49
N THR A 452 16.27 -11.42 -0.73
CA THR A 452 16.58 -12.20 -1.93
C THR A 452 17.39 -11.34 -2.89
N SER A 453 18.51 -11.83 -3.41
CA SER A 453 19.40 -10.99 -4.20
C SER A 453 20.23 -11.73 -5.23
N VAL A 454 20.50 -11.06 -6.37
CA VAL A 454 21.47 -11.46 -7.40
C VAL A 454 22.66 -10.50 -7.31
N PHE A 455 23.85 -10.96 -6.94
CA PHE A 455 25.01 -10.07 -6.79
C PHE A 455 25.63 -9.64 -8.12
N GLN A 456 26.50 -8.62 -8.07
CA GLN A 456 27.02 -7.89 -9.24
C GLN A 456 27.66 -8.76 -10.34
N THR A 457 28.28 -9.89 -9.98
CA THR A 457 28.88 -10.83 -10.94
C THR A 457 27.99 -12.01 -11.29
N ALA A 458 26.82 -12.12 -10.66
CA ALA A 458 25.94 -13.28 -10.77
C ALA A 458 25.05 -13.22 -12.01
N THR A 459 24.60 -14.38 -12.47
CA THR A 459 23.59 -14.51 -13.53
C THR A 459 22.47 -15.43 -13.06
N GLY A 460 21.24 -14.91 -13.01
CA GLY A 460 20.07 -15.62 -12.50
C GLY A 460 18.98 -14.63 -12.08
N ARG A 461 17.75 -15.11 -11.90
CA ARG A 461 16.63 -14.34 -11.35
C ARG A 461 16.73 -14.25 -9.82
N GLY A 462 16.33 -13.11 -9.26
CA GLY A 462 16.12 -12.97 -7.83
C GLY A 462 14.91 -13.79 -7.38
N GLY A 463 14.95 -14.33 -6.17
CA GLY A 463 13.82 -15.06 -5.59
C GLY A 463 12.72 -14.14 -5.07
N ASP A 464 11.49 -14.64 -4.99
CA ASP A 464 10.35 -13.88 -4.47
C ASP A 464 10.34 -13.87 -2.93
N ILE A 465 9.71 -12.84 -2.36
CA ILE A 465 9.36 -12.77 -0.94
C ILE A 465 7.84 -12.86 -0.82
N GLN A 466 7.34 -13.87 -0.12
CA GLN A 466 5.92 -14.10 0.10
C GLN A 466 5.60 -14.13 1.60
N ILE A 467 4.67 -13.27 2.02
CA ILE A 467 4.29 -13.12 3.43
C ILE A 467 2.78 -13.30 3.56
N SER A 468 2.36 -14.18 4.47
CA SER A 468 0.96 -14.37 4.84
C SER A 468 0.79 -14.31 6.36
N SER A 469 -0.10 -13.44 6.87
CA SER A 469 -0.39 -13.35 8.31
C SER A 469 -1.74 -12.71 8.64
N GLY A 470 -2.11 -12.66 9.93
CA GLY A 470 -3.16 -11.77 10.41
C GLY A 470 -2.71 -10.31 10.41
N THR A 471 -1.54 -10.03 10.97
CA THR A 471 -0.88 -8.71 11.00
C THR A 471 0.58 -8.82 10.57
N LEU A 472 1.08 -7.83 9.85
CA LEU A 472 2.49 -7.66 9.52
C LEU A 472 2.97 -6.29 10.01
N GLU A 473 4.05 -6.27 10.79
CA GLU A 473 4.68 -5.05 11.28
C GLU A 473 6.18 -5.06 10.97
N LEU A 474 6.64 -4.02 10.26
CA LEU A 474 8.05 -3.73 10.06
C LEU A 474 8.40 -2.41 10.74
N ALA A 475 9.50 -2.42 11.50
CA ALA A 475 9.96 -1.23 12.20
C ALA A 475 11.49 -1.11 12.32
N ASP A 476 11.93 0.09 12.71
CA ASP A 476 13.30 0.36 13.18
C ASP A 476 14.42 0.00 12.18
N GLY A 477 14.20 0.30 10.90
CA GLY A 477 15.14 0.08 9.81
C GLY A 477 15.06 -1.31 9.16
N ALA A 478 14.05 -2.12 9.52
CA ALA A 478 13.80 -3.41 8.90
C ALA A 478 13.50 -3.31 7.40
N GLN A 479 13.90 -4.32 6.63
CA GLN A 479 13.72 -4.38 5.17
C GLN A 479 13.16 -5.72 4.68
N LEU A 480 12.25 -5.65 3.70
CA LEU A 480 11.97 -6.72 2.75
C LEU A 480 12.64 -6.35 1.44
N GLN A 481 13.64 -7.10 0.99
CA GLN A 481 14.43 -6.72 -0.18
C GLN A 481 14.52 -7.85 -1.19
N ALA A 482 14.02 -7.62 -2.40
CA ALA A 482 14.24 -8.45 -3.58
C ALA A 482 15.06 -7.66 -4.60
N ALA A 483 16.36 -7.93 -4.71
CA ALA A 483 17.28 -7.10 -5.49
C ALA A 483 17.99 -7.85 -6.62
N SER A 484 18.41 -7.12 -7.65
CA SER A 484 19.34 -7.60 -8.67
C SER A 484 20.43 -6.58 -8.96
N ALA A 485 21.69 -7.02 -8.86
CA ALA A 485 22.89 -6.26 -9.22
C ALA A 485 23.68 -6.90 -10.37
N GLY A 486 23.39 -8.17 -10.67
CA GLY A 486 23.97 -8.92 -11.77
C GLY A 486 23.06 -8.96 -13.00
N ARG A 487 23.14 -10.05 -13.77
CA ARG A 487 22.27 -10.31 -14.92
C ARG A 487 21.05 -11.13 -14.51
N GLY A 488 19.89 -10.49 -14.43
CA GLY A 488 18.59 -11.12 -14.22
C GLY A 488 17.57 -10.17 -13.57
N ILE A 489 16.30 -10.59 -13.60
CA ILE A 489 15.18 -9.82 -13.05
C ILE A 489 15.16 -10.01 -11.52
N ALA A 490 14.90 -8.95 -10.76
CA ALA A 490 14.65 -9.05 -9.32
C ALA A 490 13.32 -9.76 -9.03
N GLY A 491 13.18 -10.35 -7.84
CA GLY A 491 11.95 -11.04 -7.43
C GLY A 491 10.81 -10.10 -7.03
N ASP A 492 9.61 -10.64 -6.99
CA ASP A 492 8.41 -9.95 -6.51
C ASP A 492 8.32 -9.98 -4.98
N ILE A 493 7.71 -8.94 -4.39
CA ILE A 493 7.33 -8.92 -2.97
C ILE A 493 5.80 -9.01 -2.90
N VAL A 494 5.29 -10.09 -2.29
CA VAL A 494 3.85 -10.35 -2.17
C VAL A 494 3.48 -10.46 -0.68
N ILE A 495 2.61 -9.56 -0.24
CA ILE A 495 2.12 -9.47 1.15
C ILE A 495 0.61 -9.68 1.12
N ASP A 496 0.14 -10.79 1.71
CA ASP A 496 -1.27 -11.13 1.86
C ASP A 496 -1.62 -11.25 3.35
N VAL A 497 -2.19 -10.18 3.91
CA VAL A 497 -2.39 -10.04 5.35
C VAL A 497 -3.86 -9.81 5.64
N ARG A 498 -4.45 -10.51 6.60
CA ARG A 498 -5.91 -10.41 6.83
C ARG A 498 -6.32 -9.03 7.33
N ASP A 499 -5.59 -8.50 8.30
CA ASP A 499 -6.01 -7.37 9.13
C ASP A 499 -5.20 -6.10 8.82
N ARG A 500 -3.93 -6.02 9.21
CA ARG A 500 -3.15 -4.76 9.12
C ARG A 500 -1.70 -4.97 8.70
N VAL A 501 -1.22 -4.10 7.81
CA VAL A 501 0.19 -3.98 7.43
C VAL A 501 0.73 -2.63 7.87
N ILE A 502 1.84 -2.62 8.60
CA ILE A 502 2.49 -1.40 9.12
C ILE A 502 3.94 -1.37 8.68
N PHE A 503 4.33 -0.28 8.02
CA PHE A 503 5.71 0.11 7.80
C PHE A 503 6.01 1.36 8.63
N ASN A 504 6.88 1.23 9.63
CA ASN A 504 7.19 2.31 10.57
C ASN A 504 8.71 2.50 10.69
N ASN A 505 9.26 3.45 9.92
CA ASN A 505 10.69 3.54 9.70
C ASN A 505 11.26 2.24 9.07
N SER A 506 10.67 1.75 7.99
CA SER A 506 11.00 0.45 7.40
C SER A 506 10.62 0.34 5.93
N GLN A 507 11.23 -0.58 5.17
CA GLN A 507 11.13 -0.57 3.70
C GLN A 507 10.77 -1.92 3.08
N ALA A 508 10.04 -1.89 1.98
CA ALA A 508 9.93 -2.99 1.02
C ALA A 508 10.54 -2.53 -0.32
N LEU A 509 11.59 -3.22 -0.78
CA LEU A 509 12.44 -2.82 -1.89
C LEU A 509 12.51 -3.94 -2.93
N SER A 510 11.93 -3.75 -4.10
CA SER A 510 12.22 -4.58 -5.28
C SER A 510 13.04 -3.77 -6.28
N VAL A 511 14.35 -3.98 -6.36
CA VAL A 511 15.25 -3.01 -7.02
C VAL A 511 16.26 -3.65 -7.97
N LEU A 512 16.47 -3.01 -9.11
CA LEU A 512 17.64 -3.22 -9.96
C LEU A 512 18.69 -2.15 -9.63
N THR A 513 19.89 -2.56 -9.25
CA THR A 513 20.99 -1.61 -8.91
C THR A 513 21.80 -1.19 -10.15
N ASN A 514 22.73 -0.25 -10.00
CA ASN A 514 23.40 0.48 -11.10
C ASN A 514 24.16 -0.40 -12.12
N THR A 515 24.53 -1.63 -11.75
CA THR A 515 25.21 -2.59 -12.64
C THR A 515 24.29 -3.69 -13.16
N GLY A 516 23.05 -3.71 -12.68
CA GLY A 516 22.08 -4.74 -12.99
C GLY A 516 21.59 -4.67 -14.43
N ILE A 517 21.38 -5.83 -15.03
CA ILE A 517 20.73 -6.00 -16.33
C ILE A 517 19.57 -6.98 -16.15
N GLY A 518 18.33 -6.49 -16.22
CA GLY A 518 17.09 -7.22 -15.90
C GLY A 518 16.12 -6.31 -15.15
N GLY A 519 14.81 -6.50 -15.25
CA GLY A 519 13.85 -5.58 -14.59
C GLY A 519 13.83 -5.70 -13.06
N ALA A 520 13.26 -4.71 -12.39
CA ALA A 520 12.81 -4.85 -11.01
C ALA A 520 11.51 -5.68 -10.95
N GLY A 521 11.24 -6.31 -9.82
CA GLY A 521 10.00 -7.04 -9.56
C GLY A 521 8.88 -6.14 -9.04
N ALA A 522 7.66 -6.66 -9.02
CA ALA A 522 6.47 -5.98 -8.52
C ALA A 522 6.37 -6.06 -6.99
N ILE A 523 5.67 -5.08 -6.39
CA ILE A 523 5.24 -5.13 -4.99
C ILE A 523 3.72 -5.24 -4.98
N ARG A 524 3.18 -6.28 -4.34
CA ARG A 524 1.73 -6.50 -4.22
C ARG A 524 1.34 -6.64 -2.76
N ILE A 525 0.43 -5.79 -2.29
CA ILE A 525 -0.06 -5.81 -0.91
C ILE A 525 -1.58 -5.96 -0.92
N SER A 526 -2.08 -6.99 -0.23
CA SER A 526 -3.50 -7.18 0.06
C SER A 526 -3.72 -7.18 1.57
N ALA A 527 -4.57 -6.28 2.09
CA ALA A 527 -4.90 -6.21 3.52
C ALA A 527 -6.23 -5.51 3.81
N ASN A 528 -6.67 -5.49 5.07
CA ASN A 528 -7.77 -4.60 5.46
C ASN A 528 -7.28 -3.15 5.63
N THR A 529 -6.13 -2.92 6.27
CA THR A 529 -5.48 -1.61 6.34
C THR A 529 -3.98 -1.66 6.02
N LEU A 530 -3.46 -0.57 5.46
CA LEU A 530 -2.04 -0.35 5.19
C LEU A 530 -1.61 1.02 5.72
N GLU A 531 -0.51 1.04 6.47
CA GLU A 531 0.10 2.26 7.01
C GLU A 531 1.58 2.34 6.63
N VAL A 532 1.96 3.43 5.96
CA VAL A 532 3.34 3.76 5.60
C VAL A 532 3.71 5.05 6.34
N LEU A 533 4.38 4.90 7.47
CA LEU A 533 4.56 5.95 8.47
C LEU A 533 6.01 6.42 8.53
N LYS A 534 6.21 7.74 8.64
CA LYS A 534 7.50 8.43 8.70
C LYS A 534 8.27 8.44 7.38
N SER A 535 9.17 9.41 7.25
CA SER A 535 9.94 9.68 6.03
C SER A 535 10.88 8.57 5.56
N GLU A 536 11.32 7.69 6.45
CA GLU A 536 12.20 6.57 6.09
C GLU A 536 11.42 5.33 5.61
N SER A 537 10.10 5.32 5.73
CA SER A 537 9.27 4.21 5.23
C SER A 537 9.01 4.30 3.74
N ALA A 538 9.31 3.23 3.02
CA ALA A 538 9.18 3.18 1.57
C ALA A 538 8.66 1.83 1.06
N LEU A 539 7.73 1.88 0.10
CA LEU A 539 7.42 0.78 -0.81
C LEU A 539 8.01 1.14 -2.17
N GLN A 540 9.09 0.47 -2.58
CA GLN A 540 9.87 0.91 -3.74
C GLN A 540 10.09 -0.23 -4.75
N SER A 541 9.66 -0.02 -5.98
CA SER A 541 10.08 -0.82 -7.13
C SER A 541 10.81 0.06 -8.15
N SER A 542 12.14 -0.07 -8.26
CA SER A 542 12.91 0.90 -9.08
C SER A 542 14.06 0.26 -9.84
N THR A 543 14.48 0.93 -10.91
CA THR A 543 15.60 0.49 -11.76
C THR A 543 16.69 1.55 -11.84
N ALA A 544 17.92 1.19 -11.48
CA ALA A 544 19.12 2.03 -11.62
C ALA A 544 20.08 1.53 -12.73
N GLY A 545 19.76 0.40 -13.35
CA GLY A 545 20.56 -0.24 -14.40
C GLY A 545 19.85 -0.28 -15.76
N LEU A 546 19.99 -1.40 -16.49
CA LEU A 546 19.30 -1.64 -17.76
C LEU A 546 18.13 -2.61 -17.55
N GLY A 547 16.91 -2.08 -17.48
CA GLY A 547 15.69 -2.84 -17.23
C GLY A 547 14.56 -1.95 -16.74
N ASN A 548 13.31 -2.41 -16.84
CA ASN A 548 12.14 -1.65 -16.38
C ASN A 548 11.97 -1.74 -14.86
N ALA A 549 11.37 -0.72 -14.25
CA ALA A 549 10.85 -0.81 -12.89
C ALA A 549 9.58 -1.68 -12.86
N GLY A 550 9.25 -2.25 -11.69
CA GLY A 550 8.08 -3.10 -11.51
C GLY A 550 6.85 -2.32 -11.00
N THR A 551 5.66 -2.87 -11.19
CA THR A 551 4.40 -2.26 -10.75
C THR A 551 4.22 -2.42 -9.24
N ILE A 552 3.69 -1.37 -8.58
CA ILE A 552 3.19 -1.46 -7.20
C ILE A 552 1.67 -1.56 -7.21
N ILE A 553 1.11 -2.60 -6.59
CA ILE A 553 -0.32 -2.86 -6.51
C ILE A 553 -0.75 -2.93 -5.04
N LEU A 554 -1.60 -2.00 -4.63
CA LEU A 554 -2.16 -1.91 -3.28
C LEU A 554 -3.66 -2.22 -3.34
N ASN A 555 -4.06 -3.39 -2.86
CA ASN A 555 -5.46 -3.83 -2.79
C ASN A 555 -5.91 -3.90 -1.33
N ILE A 556 -6.36 -2.78 -0.79
CA ILE A 556 -6.63 -2.60 0.63
C ILE A 556 -8.13 -2.41 0.83
N ARG A 557 -8.76 -3.13 1.77
CA ARG A 557 -10.23 -3.11 1.86
C ARG A 557 -10.79 -1.82 2.44
N ASP A 558 -10.17 -1.31 3.50
CA ASP A 558 -10.68 -0.17 4.27
C ASP A 558 -9.87 1.11 4.06
N ARG A 559 -8.61 1.14 4.51
CA ARG A 559 -7.84 2.40 4.54
C ARG A 559 -6.37 2.20 4.20
N ILE A 560 -5.86 3.12 3.39
CA ILE A 560 -4.43 3.35 3.18
C ILE A 560 -4.06 4.69 3.80
N THR A 561 -3.03 4.70 4.65
CA THR A 561 -2.44 5.93 5.21
C THR A 561 -0.97 6.02 4.80
N VAL A 562 -0.59 7.08 4.11
CA VAL A 562 0.81 7.41 3.78
C VAL A 562 1.14 8.72 4.49
N ASP A 563 1.71 8.61 5.70
CA ASP A 563 2.01 9.74 6.57
C ASP A 563 3.53 9.96 6.60
N GLY A 564 4.00 10.92 5.80
CA GLY A 564 5.42 11.18 5.55
C GLY A 564 6.18 10.10 4.78
N GLY A 565 5.62 8.90 4.64
CA GLY A 565 6.22 7.78 3.89
C GLY A 565 6.08 7.89 2.37
N SER A 566 6.65 6.94 1.63
CA SER A 566 6.69 7.00 0.17
C SER A 566 6.30 5.68 -0.51
N VAL A 567 5.59 5.77 -1.64
CA VAL A 567 5.35 4.66 -2.58
C VAL A 567 5.97 5.04 -3.93
N LEU A 568 7.00 4.31 -4.35
CA LEU A 568 7.95 4.75 -5.36
C LEU A 568 8.11 3.70 -6.47
N SER A 569 7.88 4.08 -7.72
CA SER A 569 8.01 3.22 -8.88
C SER A 569 8.71 3.94 -10.04
N PHE A 570 10.04 4.03 -10.01
CA PHE A 570 10.78 4.97 -10.85
C PHE A 570 12.02 4.39 -11.54
N VAL A 571 12.49 5.13 -12.54
CA VAL A 571 13.76 4.91 -13.27
C VAL A 571 14.78 5.90 -12.74
N ASP A 572 15.90 5.43 -12.21
CA ASP A 572 16.92 6.27 -11.56
C ASP A 572 17.80 7.01 -12.57
N GLN A 573 18.57 7.98 -12.08
CA GLN A 573 19.44 8.80 -12.90
C GLN A 573 20.50 7.96 -13.62
N GLY A 574 20.54 8.07 -14.95
CA GLY A 574 21.47 7.32 -15.81
C GLY A 574 21.04 5.89 -16.15
N ALA A 575 19.93 5.41 -15.57
CA ALA A 575 19.33 4.12 -15.90
C ALA A 575 18.61 4.15 -17.26
N VAL A 576 18.36 2.97 -17.83
CA VAL A 576 17.61 2.81 -19.08
C VAL A 576 16.51 1.77 -18.89
N GLY A 577 15.26 2.19 -19.04
CA GLY A 577 14.07 1.35 -18.84
C GLY A 577 12.81 2.17 -18.64
N GLN A 578 11.64 1.52 -18.69
CA GLN A 578 10.36 2.15 -18.40
C GLN A 578 10.09 2.17 -16.88
N GLY A 579 9.45 3.23 -16.39
CA GLY A 579 8.89 3.30 -15.03
C GLY A 579 7.73 2.32 -14.85
N GLY A 580 7.55 1.82 -13.63
CA GLY A 580 6.44 0.92 -13.29
C GLY A 580 5.21 1.70 -12.85
N ASP A 581 4.02 1.15 -13.05
CA ASP A 581 2.78 1.79 -12.61
C ASP A 581 2.57 1.67 -11.08
N ILE A 582 1.76 2.57 -10.52
CA ILE A 582 1.23 2.47 -9.15
C ILE A 582 -0.30 2.33 -9.24
N GLN A 583 -0.84 1.24 -8.69
CA GLN A 583 -2.27 0.93 -8.70
C GLN A 583 -2.78 0.82 -7.26
N VAL A 584 -3.78 1.65 -6.94
CA VAL A 584 -4.37 1.73 -5.59
C VAL A 584 -5.87 1.44 -5.67
N LEU A 585 -6.32 0.45 -4.91
CA LEU A 585 -7.72 0.13 -4.68
C LEU A 585 -7.98 0.15 -3.17
N THR A 586 -8.88 1.03 -2.71
CA THR A 586 -9.23 1.17 -1.29
C THR A 586 -10.63 1.74 -1.06
N ASN A 587 -11.10 1.79 0.19
CA ASN A 587 -12.28 2.59 0.55
C ASN A 587 -11.86 4.04 0.86
N VAL A 588 -10.79 4.22 1.64
CA VAL A 588 -10.21 5.52 1.99
C VAL A 588 -8.72 5.56 1.68
N LEU A 589 -8.25 6.64 1.05
CA LEU A 589 -6.82 6.96 0.90
C LEU A 589 -6.51 8.29 1.60
N GLU A 590 -5.56 8.28 2.53
CA GLU A 590 -5.05 9.45 3.23
C GLU A 590 -3.55 9.57 2.95
N ILE A 591 -3.12 10.69 2.37
CA ILE A 591 -1.69 11.01 2.18
C ILE A 591 -1.44 12.35 2.85
N MET A 592 -0.49 12.40 3.78
CA MET A 592 -0.23 13.59 4.60
C MET A 592 1.25 13.78 4.90
N ASN A 593 1.62 14.98 5.37
CA ASN A 593 2.95 15.30 5.91
C ASN A 593 4.11 15.00 4.94
N ARG A 594 3.98 15.39 3.67
CA ARG A 594 4.91 15.09 2.56
C ARG A 594 4.95 13.62 2.14
N GLY A 595 3.90 12.86 2.47
CA GLY A 595 3.69 11.54 1.90
C GLY A 595 3.54 11.61 0.37
N GLN A 596 3.99 10.58 -0.34
CA GLN A 596 3.98 10.59 -1.80
C GLN A 596 3.65 9.25 -2.48
N LEU A 597 3.00 9.35 -3.65
CA LEU A 597 2.99 8.30 -4.68
C LEU A 597 3.78 8.82 -5.90
N ASN A 598 4.85 8.14 -6.29
CA ASN A 598 5.77 8.65 -7.30
C ASN A 598 6.14 7.58 -8.32
N ALA A 599 5.73 7.77 -9.58
CA ALA A 599 6.00 6.85 -10.70
C ALA A 599 6.94 7.45 -11.77
N SER A 600 7.83 8.36 -11.36
CA SER A 600 8.57 9.25 -12.28
C SER A 600 9.75 8.59 -13.00
N THR A 601 10.36 9.31 -13.94
CA THR A 601 11.59 8.87 -14.62
C THR A 601 12.69 9.94 -14.50
N LEU A 602 13.85 9.51 -14.00
CA LEU A 602 15.10 10.28 -13.90
C LEU A 602 16.16 9.82 -14.93
N GLY A 603 15.87 8.73 -15.65
CA GLY A 603 16.76 8.12 -16.63
C GLY A 603 16.22 8.19 -18.06
N ASN A 604 16.50 7.16 -18.86
CA ASN A 604 16.02 7.03 -20.23
C ASN A 604 14.91 5.98 -20.34
N GLY A 605 13.68 6.48 -20.50
CA GLY A 605 12.44 5.74 -20.68
C GLY A 605 11.27 6.49 -20.05
N ASN A 606 10.05 6.13 -20.40
CA ASN A 606 8.85 6.83 -19.94
C ASN A 606 8.62 6.59 -18.43
N ALA A 607 8.00 7.55 -17.76
CA ALA A 607 7.47 7.38 -16.41
C ALA A 607 6.26 6.43 -16.40
N GLY A 608 6.00 5.79 -15.26
CA GLY A 608 4.84 4.90 -15.05
C GLY A 608 3.56 5.68 -14.73
N SER A 609 2.40 5.09 -14.94
CA SER A 609 1.10 5.71 -14.63
C SER A 609 0.65 5.44 -13.19
N ILE A 610 -0.15 6.34 -12.62
CA ILE A 610 -0.75 6.19 -11.30
C ILE A 610 -2.26 6.11 -11.42
N VAL A 611 -2.85 5.02 -10.92
CA VAL A 611 -4.29 4.79 -10.91
C VAL A 611 -4.77 4.63 -9.47
N VAL A 612 -5.63 5.53 -9.01
CA VAL A 612 -6.21 5.52 -7.67
C VAL A 612 -7.72 5.35 -7.74
N ASN A 613 -8.23 4.28 -7.15
CA ASN A 613 -9.64 4.00 -6.99
C ASN A 613 -9.98 3.86 -5.50
N ALA A 614 -10.58 4.90 -4.93
CA ALA A 614 -11.03 4.92 -3.54
C ALA A 614 -12.56 4.99 -3.49
N SER A 615 -13.24 4.01 -2.91
CA SER A 615 -14.70 3.93 -3.04
C SER A 615 -15.49 5.04 -2.30
N ASP A 616 -14.96 5.60 -1.20
CA ASP A 616 -15.55 6.72 -0.45
C ASP A 616 -14.75 8.03 -0.62
N ARG A 617 -13.51 8.11 -0.14
CA ARG A 617 -12.79 9.39 -0.13
C ARG A 617 -11.29 9.31 -0.30
N ILE A 618 -10.72 10.40 -0.78
CA ILE A 618 -9.28 10.68 -0.81
C ILE A 618 -9.03 12.01 -0.09
N ILE A 619 -8.09 12.01 0.85
CA ILE A 619 -7.61 13.20 1.56
C ILE A 619 -6.12 13.34 1.29
N LEU A 620 -5.71 14.48 0.76
CA LEU A 620 -4.33 14.83 0.46
C LEU A 620 -3.98 16.13 1.19
N ASP A 621 -3.01 16.08 2.10
CA ASP A 621 -2.62 17.23 2.91
C ASP A 621 -1.10 17.42 2.93
N SER A 622 -0.60 18.47 2.27
CA SER A 622 0.83 18.61 1.96
C SER A 622 1.41 17.32 1.37
N ALA A 623 0.77 16.81 0.31
CA ALA A 623 1.07 15.51 -0.29
C ALA A 623 1.33 15.61 -1.79
N ASP A 624 2.02 14.60 -2.35
CA ASP A 624 2.38 14.58 -3.77
C ASP A 624 1.97 13.26 -4.45
N ILE A 625 1.27 13.36 -5.59
CA ILE A 625 1.05 12.24 -6.51
C ILE A 625 1.65 12.63 -7.85
N VAL A 626 2.75 11.97 -8.24
CA VAL A 626 3.61 12.45 -9.33
C VAL A 626 4.03 11.37 -10.31
N SER A 627 4.03 11.70 -11.60
CA SER A 627 4.56 10.87 -12.69
C SER A 627 5.25 11.77 -13.72
N TYR A 628 6.40 12.31 -13.31
CA TYR A 628 7.08 13.38 -14.02
C TYR A 628 8.37 12.90 -14.69
N VAL A 629 8.91 13.71 -15.61
CA VAL A 629 10.20 13.46 -16.29
C VAL A 629 11.20 14.49 -15.79
N GLU A 630 12.21 14.05 -15.04
CA GLU A 630 13.23 14.90 -14.42
C GLU A 630 14.13 15.63 -15.43
N SER A 631 14.89 16.60 -14.93
CA SER A 631 15.94 17.25 -15.71
C SER A 631 16.99 16.24 -16.21
N SER A 632 17.39 16.36 -17.48
CA SER A 632 18.32 15.44 -18.18
C SER A 632 17.78 14.03 -18.45
N ALA A 633 16.58 13.68 -17.99
CA ALA A 633 15.90 12.44 -18.36
C ALA A 633 15.36 12.50 -19.80
N VAL A 634 15.09 11.34 -20.40
CA VAL A 634 14.50 11.22 -21.74
C VAL A 634 13.32 10.26 -21.66
N GLY A 635 12.12 10.72 -21.99
CA GLY A 635 10.91 9.92 -21.89
C GLY A 635 9.67 10.80 -21.76
N ASN A 636 8.49 10.21 -21.88
CA ASN A 636 7.23 10.88 -21.63
C ASN A 636 6.76 10.66 -20.18
N GLY A 637 6.03 11.64 -19.63
CA GLY A 637 5.35 11.51 -18.34
C GLY A 637 4.22 10.48 -18.41
N GLY A 638 3.97 9.78 -17.30
CA GLY A 638 2.88 8.83 -17.18
C GLY A 638 1.56 9.53 -16.82
N THR A 639 0.44 8.81 -16.93
CA THR A 639 -0.88 9.37 -16.65
C THR A 639 -1.24 9.27 -15.18
N ILE A 640 -2.04 10.22 -14.67
CA ILE A 640 -2.67 10.11 -13.34
C ILE A 640 -4.18 9.96 -13.51
N GLN A 641 -4.75 8.88 -12.99
CA GLN A 641 -6.18 8.63 -12.98
C GLN A 641 -6.70 8.49 -11.54
N ILE A 642 -7.72 9.27 -11.18
CA ILE A 642 -8.34 9.23 -9.86
C ILE A 642 -9.85 9.01 -9.97
N VAL A 643 -10.36 8.03 -9.22
CA VAL A 643 -11.78 7.74 -9.09
C VAL A 643 -12.17 7.66 -7.61
N THR A 644 -13.07 8.52 -7.16
CA THR A 644 -13.61 8.45 -5.79
C THR A 644 -14.96 9.14 -5.64
N LYS A 645 -15.59 9.11 -4.46
CA LYS A 645 -16.80 9.91 -4.18
C LYS A 645 -16.43 11.33 -3.76
N THR A 646 -15.43 11.53 -2.90
CA THR A 646 -14.92 12.87 -2.54
C THR A 646 -13.40 12.93 -2.58
N LEU A 647 -12.83 14.02 -3.12
CA LEU A 647 -11.40 14.32 -3.10
C LEU A 647 -11.17 15.70 -2.48
N GLU A 648 -10.37 15.74 -1.41
CA GLU A 648 -9.95 16.97 -0.72
C GLU A 648 -8.44 17.08 -0.77
N ALA A 649 -7.93 18.17 -1.34
CA ALA A 649 -6.51 18.48 -1.44
C ALA A 649 -6.22 19.84 -0.78
N SER A 650 -5.32 19.86 0.20
CA SER A 650 -4.95 21.06 0.97
C SER A 650 -3.44 21.26 1.08
N ASN A 651 -3.04 22.48 1.47
CA ASN A 651 -1.70 22.82 1.93
C ASN A 651 -0.58 22.46 0.93
N GLN A 652 -0.62 23.02 -0.27
CA GLN A 652 0.39 22.84 -1.32
C GLN A 652 0.49 21.41 -1.87
N THR A 653 -0.62 20.68 -1.84
CA THR A 653 -0.70 19.35 -2.44
C THR A 653 -0.59 19.43 -3.97
N GLY A 654 0.17 18.50 -4.56
CA GLY A 654 0.39 18.42 -6.01
C GLY A 654 -0.10 17.12 -6.64
N LEU A 655 -0.89 17.22 -7.72
CA LEU A 655 -1.10 16.13 -8.69
C LEU A 655 -0.35 16.49 -9.98
N ASN A 656 0.78 15.86 -10.26
CA ASN A 656 1.75 16.40 -11.23
C ASN A 656 2.33 15.37 -12.21
N THR A 657 2.16 15.62 -13.51
CA THR A 657 2.70 14.80 -14.61
C THR A 657 3.67 15.57 -15.51
N SER A 658 4.21 16.68 -15.01
CA SER A 658 5.03 17.62 -15.79
C SER A 658 6.33 16.99 -16.33
N THR A 659 6.93 17.61 -17.33
CA THR A 659 8.21 17.21 -17.92
C THR A 659 9.19 18.37 -17.94
N VAL A 660 10.41 18.13 -17.46
CA VAL A 660 11.57 19.02 -17.60
C VAL A 660 12.59 18.41 -18.57
N GLY A 661 12.68 17.08 -18.63
CA GLY A 661 13.52 16.33 -19.56
C GLY A 661 12.94 16.23 -20.97
N ALA A 662 13.67 15.57 -21.86
CA ALA A 662 13.28 15.44 -23.26
C ALA A 662 12.08 14.49 -23.41
N GLY A 663 10.90 15.04 -23.71
CA GLY A 663 9.65 14.32 -23.97
C GLY A 663 8.43 15.16 -23.60
N SER A 664 7.25 14.55 -23.65
CA SER A 664 5.96 15.21 -23.34
C SER A 664 5.51 14.93 -21.90
N ALA A 665 4.73 15.84 -21.30
CA ALA A 665 4.07 15.61 -20.02
C ALA A 665 3.01 14.50 -20.12
N GLY A 666 2.56 13.95 -19.00
CA GLY A 666 1.45 12.97 -18.97
C GLY A 666 0.07 13.61 -18.83
N GLY A 667 -1.00 12.89 -19.17
CA GLY A 667 -2.39 13.36 -18.99
C GLY A 667 -2.97 13.09 -17.59
N ILE A 668 -4.01 13.81 -17.22
CA ILE A 668 -4.67 13.67 -15.91
C ILE A 668 -6.18 13.49 -16.09
N LEU A 669 -6.75 12.44 -15.49
CA LEU A 669 -8.17 12.10 -15.53
C LEU A 669 -8.73 11.94 -14.12
N ILE A 670 -9.71 12.78 -13.76
CA ILE A 670 -10.32 12.79 -12.43
C ILE A 670 -11.83 12.60 -12.54
N ASN A 671 -12.35 11.59 -11.86
CA ASN A 671 -13.78 11.28 -11.80
C ASN A 671 -14.25 11.16 -10.35
N ILE A 672 -15.01 12.15 -9.91
CA ILE A 672 -15.49 12.31 -8.54
C ILE A 672 -17.02 12.21 -8.54
N ARG A 673 -17.61 11.41 -7.67
CA ARG A 673 -19.08 11.26 -7.65
C ARG A 673 -19.80 12.43 -6.98
N ASP A 674 -19.16 13.13 -6.06
CA ASP A 674 -19.78 14.19 -5.27
C ASP A 674 -18.97 15.49 -5.32
N ARG A 675 -17.93 15.64 -4.48
CA ARG A 675 -17.20 16.91 -4.33
C ARG A 675 -15.69 16.77 -4.51
N LEU A 676 -15.14 17.67 -5.31
CA LEU A 676 -13.73 17.93 -5.52
C LEU A 676 -13.38 19.29 -4.94
N THR A 677 -12.52 19.35 -3.93
CA THR A 677 -12.04 20.61 -3.33
C THR A 677 -10.52 20.66 -3.37
N PHE A 678 -9.97 21.75 -3.89
CA PHE A 678 -8.56 22.10 -3.82
C PHE A 678 -8.40 23.44 -3.10
N ASP A 679 -7.59 23.44 -2.04
CA ASP A 679 -7.24 24.61 -1.22
C ASP A 679 -5.72 24.79 -1.23
N ASP A 680 -5.24 25.92 -1.74
CA ASP A 680 -3.81 26.21 -1.94
C ASP A 680 -3.03 25.03 -2.56
N SER A 681 -3.64 24.34 -3.52
CA SER A 681 -3.14 23.08 -4.08
C SER A 681 -3.29 23.08 -5.61
N PHE A 682 -2.57 22.20 -6.32
CA PHE A 682 -2.57 22.25 -7.78
C PHE A 682 -2.63 20.89 -8.47
N ILE A 683 -3.15 20.92 -9.71
CA ILE A 683 -3.09 19.85 -10.69
C ILE A 683 -2.32 20.36 -11.89
N ALA A 684 -1.31 19.62 -12.35
CA ALA A 684 -0.40 20.09 -13.38
C ALA A 684 0.03 19.01 -14.37
N SER A 685 -0.22 19.27 -15.66
CA SER A 685 0.46 18.64 -16.79
C SER A 685 1.22 19.72 -17.54
N ARG A 686 2.52 19.92 -17.24
CA ARG A 686 3.30 21.03 -17.80
C ARG A 686 4.50 20.57 -18.62
N ALA A 687 4.75 21.22 -19.75
CA ALA A 687 6.02 21.12 -20.45
C ALA A 687 6.92 22.30 -20.01
N LEU A 688 7.89 22.04 -19.14
CA LEU A 688 8.77 23.04 -18.53
C LEU A 688 10.05 23.26 -19.36
N PRO A 689 10.82 24.34 -19.10
CA PRO A 689 12.07 24.62 -19.82
C PRO A 689 13.04 23.44 -19.74
N GLY A 690 13.52 22.98 -20.89
CA GLY A 690 14.33 21.76 -21.03
C GLY A 690 13.59 20.64 -21.76
N SER A 691 12.25 20.64 -21.73
CA SER A 691 11.46 19.66 -22.46
C SER A 691 11.35 19.97 -23.95
N THR A 692 11.20 18.91 -24.75
CA THR A 692 11.04 18.97 -26.21
C THR A 692 9.63 18.58 -26.68
N GLY A 693 8.75 18.18 -25.76
CA GLY A 693 7.41 17.72 -26.05
C GLY A 693 6.31 18.69 -25.62
N ASN A 694 5.06 18.20 -25.67
CA ASN A 694 3.86 18.98 -25.35
C ASN A 694 3.43 18.79 -23.89
N SER A 695 2.59 19.71 -23.40
CA SER A 695 1.68 19.44 -22.29
C SER A 695 0.55 18.52 -22.75
N ASN A 696 -0.09 17.80 -21.83
CA ASN A 696 -1.17 16.87 -22.11
C ASN A 696 -2.48 17.29 -21.44
N ASP A 697 -3.58 16.65 -21.85
CA ASP A 697 -4.92 17.06 -21.44
C ASP A 697 -5.22 16.77 -19.96
N LEU A 698 -6.04 17.64 -19.37
CA LEU A 698 -6.63 17.48 -18.04
C LEU A 698 -8.16 17.37 -18.16
N THR A 699 -8.73 16.27 -17.68
CA THR A 699 -10.18 16.07 -17.67
C THR A 699 -10.70 15.84 -16.25
N VAL A 700 -11.70 16.62 -15.85
CA VAL A 700 -12.32 16.55 -14.52
C VAL A 700 -13.84 16.36 -14.66
N SER A 701 -14.38 15.38 -13.95
CA SER A 701 -15.82 15.15 -13.79
C SER A 701 -16.16 15.10 -12.31
N ALA A 702 -17.10 15.92 -11.83
CA ALA A 702 -17.58 15.95 -10.44
C ALA A 702 -19.04 16.42 -10.37
N ASN A 703 -19.75 16.34 -9.22
CA ASN A 703 -20.97 17.15 -9.06
C ASN A 703 -20.62 18.57 -8.64
N HIS A 704 -19.61 18.72 -7.77
CA HIS A 704 -19.15 19.99 -7.24
C HIS A 704 -17.63 20.10 -7.37
N VAL A 705 -17.15 21.18 -7.98
CA VAL A 705 -15.73 21.54 -8.05
C VAL A 705 -15.52 22.86 -7.33
N GLU A 706 -14.56 22.89 -6.41
CA GLU A 706 -14.21 24.08 -5.64
C GLU A 706 -12.70 24.29 -5.65
N LEU A 707 -12.26 25.46 -6.14
CA LEU A 707 -10.86 25.90 -6.15
C LEU A 707 -10.73 27.18 -5.32
N ILE A 708 -9.99 27.13 -4.21
CA ILE A 708 -9.87 28.26 -3.28
C ILE A 708 -8.41 28.57 -2.92
N ASN A 709 -8.17 29.78 -2.41
CA ASN A 709 -6.91 30.24 -1.84
C ASN A 709 -5.67 30.01 -2.73
N GLY A 710 -5.79 30.23 -4.04
CA GLY A 710 -4.72 30.08 -5.02
C GLY A 710 -4.60 28.68 -5.62
N ALA A 711 -5.61 27.84 -5.49
CA ALA A 711 -5.65 26.54 -6.12
C ALA A 711 -5.68 26.62 -7.65
N LYS A 712 -4.94 25.73 -8.35
CA LYS A 712 -4.75 25.82 -9.81
C LYS A 712 -4.89 24.51 -10.56
N PHE A 713 -5.55 24.57 -11.72
CA PHE A 713 -5.50 23.53 -12.75
C PHE A 713 -4.65 24.02 -13.92
N LEU A 714 -3.59 23.29 -14.25
CA LEU A 714 -2.53 23.73 -15.17
C LEU A 714 -2.31 22.69 -16.28
N ALA A 715 -2.46 23.10 -17.52
CA ALA A 715 -2.06 22.36 -18.72
C ALA A 715 -1.19 23.27 -19.61
N THR A 716 -0.04 23.70 -19.08
CA THR A 716 0.76 24.80 -19.65
C THR A 716 2.05 24.32 -20.30
N THR A 717 2.61 25.14 -21.19
CA THR A 717 3.93 24.88 -21.80
C THR A 717 4.80 26.13 -21.75
N ASP A 718 6.07 25.95 -21.41
CA ASP A 718 7.08 27.01 -21.40
C ASP A 718 8.10 26.79 -22.54
N THR A 719 7.80 25.87 -23.48
CA THR A 719 8.69 25.43 -24.56
C THR A 719 8.05 25.62 -25.94
N GLU A 720 8.70 25.13 -27.00
CA GLU A 720 8.11 25.13 -28.35
C GLU A 720 6.92 24.17 -28.50
N GLY A 721 6.69 23.27 -27.53
CA GLY A 721 5.55 22.37 -27.51
C GLY A 721 4.22 23.08 -27.22
N ASN A 722 3.10 22.46 -27.59
CA ASN A 722 1.76 22.98 -27.36
C ASN A 722 1.27 22.75 -25.92
N ALA A 723 0.39 23.62 -25.45
CA ALA A 723 -0.36 23.47 -24.19
C ALA A 723 -1.49 22.44 -24.36
N GLY A 724 -1.85 21.72 -23.27
CA GLY A 724 -2.89 20.70 -23.28
C GLY A 724 -4.30 21.26 -23.04
N ASP A 725 -5.34 20.58 -23.50
CA ASP A 725 -6.73 21.02 -23.28
C ASP A 725 -7.20 20.71 -21.84
N ILE A 726 -8.05 21.57 -21.28
CA ILE A 726 -8.72 21.35 -20.00
C ILE A 726 -10.22 21.20 -20.21
N ARG A 727 -10.79 20.07 -19.76
CA ARG A 727 -12.23 19.78 -19.85
C ARG A 727 -12.82 19.51 -18.48
N ILE A 728 -13.84 20.28 -18.10
CA ILE A 728 -14.54 20.14 -16.83
C ILE A 728 -16.02 19.89 -17.07
N ASN A 729 -16.55 18.81 -16.50
CA ASN A 729 -17.97 18.50 -16.49
C ASN A 729 -18.45 18.44 -15.04
N THR A 730 -19.38 19.30 -14.66
CA THR A 730 -19.85 19.40 -13.28
C THR A 730 -21.28 19.91 -13.16
N GLN A 731 -21.90 19.86 -11.99
CA GLN A 731 -23.13 20.61 -11.73
C GLN A 731 -22.77 22.03 -11.28
N ILE A 732 -21.82 22.15 -10.36
CA ILE A 732 -21.37 23.44 -9.83
C ILE A 732 -19.86 23.51 -9.89
N ILE A 733 -19.32 24.64 -10.36
CA ILE A 733 -17.92 24.99 -10.18
C ILE A 733 -17.81 26.39 -9.60
N THR A 734 -17.05 26.49 -8.50
CA THR A 734 -16.71 27.74 -7.83
C THR A 734 -15.20 27.88 -7.76
N ILE A 735 -14.69 28.98 -8.31
CA ILE A 735 -13.27 29.35 -8.26
C ILE A 735 -13.20 30.68 -7.52
N LEU A 736 -12.51 30.71 -6.38
CA LEU A 736 -12.53 31.83 -5.45
C LEU A 736 -11.13 32.26 -5.03
N GLY A 737 -10.91 33.57 -5.07
CA GLY A 737 -9.85 34.22 -4.32
C GLY A 737 -8.47 34.17 -4.96
N ILE A 738 -7.53 34.70 -4.19
CA ILE A 738 -6.10 34.77 -4.45
C ILE A 738 -5.43 34.22 -3.19
N ASN A 739 -4.33 33.48 -3.34
CA ASN A 739 -3.53 33.09 -2.19
C ASN A 739 -2.98 34.34 -1.49
N PRO A 740 -3.28 34.56 -0.20
CA PRO A 740 -2.85 35.77 0.52
C PRO A 740 -1.32 35.94 0.60
N GLN A 741 -0.58 34.82 0.61
CA GLN A 741 0.88 34.79 0.73
C GLN A 741 1.58 34.98 -0.61
N THR A 742 1.17 34.22 -1.63
CA THR A 742 1.86 34.23 -2.94
C THR A 742 1.30 35.27 -3.90
N GLN A 743 0.11 35.82 -3.60
CA GLN A 743 -0.65 36.71 -4.48
C GLN A 743 -1.02 36.06 -5.82
N GLU A 744 -0.99 34.73 -5.88
CA GLU A 744 -1.37 33.96 -7.05
C GLU A 744 -2.88 33.68 -7.05
N PRO A 745 -3.60 33.93 -8.15
CA PRO A 745 -5.04 33.70 -8.22
C PRO A 745 -5.37 32.20 -8.25
N SER A 746 -6.52 31.85 -7.68
CA SER A 746 -7.16 30.56 -7.96
C SER A 746 -7.59 30.54 -9.43
N GLY A 747 -7.41 29.42 -10.14
CA GLY A 747 -7.75 29.41 -11.56
C GLY A 747 -7.48 28.16 -12.38
N ILE A 748 -7.85 28.26 -13.66
CA ILE A 748 -7.65 27.23 -14.68
C ILE A 748 -6.81 27.84 -15.81
N PHE A 749 -5.70 27.19 -16.17
CA PHE A 749 -4.72 27.75 -17.09
C PHE A 749 -4.28 26.72 -18.14
N SER A 750 -4.51 27.05 -19.41
CA SER A 750 -4.00 26.30 -20.58
C SER A 750 -3.19 27.23 -21.48
N ALA A 751 -2.13 27.79 -20.89
CA ALA A 751 -1.32 28.86 -21.47
C ALA A 751 0.04 28.36 -22.01
N THR A 752 0.63 29.14 -22.92
CA THR A 752 2.00 28.93 -23.44
C THR A 752 2.88 30.17 -23.25
N LEU A 753 4.05 29.99 -22.65
CA LEU A 753 5.11 31.00 -22.62
C LEU A 753 6.06 30.88 -23.82
N GLY A 754 6.08 29.71 -24.48
CA GLY A 754 6.93 29.46 -25.66
C GLY A 754 6.19 29.59 -26.99
N ALA A 755 6.83 29.16 -28.08
CA ALA A 755 6.33 29.34 -29.44
C ALA A 755 5.16 28.41 -29.82
N GLY A 756 4.86 27.39 -29.01
CA GLY A 756 3.74 26.48 -29.23
C GLY A 756 2.38 27.14 -29.03
N LYS A 757 1.31 26.47 -29.47
CA LYS A 757 -0.07 26.97 -29.36
C LYS A 757 -0.63 26.79 -27.94
N GLY A 758 -1.49 27.71 -27.51
CA GLY A 758 -2.29 27.57 -26.30
C GLY A 758 -3.36 26.48 -26.46
N GLY A 759 -3.74 25.82 -25.38
CA GLY A 759 -4.78 24.80 -25.38
C GLY A 759 -6.15 25.39 -25.05
N ASN A 760 -7.20 24.59 -25.22
CA ASN A 760 -8.58 25.02 -25.03
C ASN A 760 -9.09 24.67 -23.64
N ILE A 761 -9.97 25.52 -23.11
CA ILE A 761 -10.68 25.26 -21.84
C ILE A 761 -12.17 25.12 -22.16
N VAL A 762 -12.76 23.99 -21.79
CA VAL A 762 -14.19 23.72 -21.93
C VAL A 762 -14.79 23.40 -20.56
N VAL A 763 -15.78 24.18 -20.14
CA VAL A 763 -16.51 23.97 -18.88
C VAL A 763 -18.00 23.77 -19.17
N ASN A 764 -18.51 22.61 -18.81
CA ASN A 764 -19.94 22.29 -18.82
C ASN A 764 -20.42 22.22 -17.37
N ALA A 765 -21.32 23.13 -16.98
CA ALA A 765 -21.84 23.24 -15.62
C ALA A 765 -23.35 23.52 -15.60
N ASP A 766 -24.02 23.38 -14.46
CA ASP A 766 -25.29 24.09 -14.23
C ASP A 766 -25.00 25.52 -13.75
N THR A 767 -24.05 25.67 -12.83
CA THR A 767 -23.59 26.96 -12.30
C THR A 767 -22.08 27.09 -12.41
N PHE A 768 -21.62 28.16 -13.06
CA PHE A 768 -20.21 28.52 -13.18
C PHE A 768 -19.96 29.85 -12.49
N ARG A 769 -19.13 29.84 -11.43
CA ARG A 769 -18.85 31.03 -10.61
C ARG A 769 -17.35 31.28 -10.47
N LEU A 770 -16.92 32.49 -10.84
CA LEU A 770 -15.59 33.03 -10.60
C LEU A 770 -15.70 34.24 -9.69
N SER A 771 -14.92 34.30 -8.60
CA SER A 771 -14.95 35.44 -7.69
C SER A 771 -13.63 35.76 -7.00
N GLY A 772 -13.47 36.99 -6.52
CA GLY A 772 -12.33 37.41 -5.70
C GLY A 772 -11.01 37.39 -6.46
N GLY A 773 -11.00 37.90 -7.70
CA GLY A 773 -9.80 37.91 -8.55
C GLY A 773 -9.42 36.56 -9.19
N ALA A 774 -10.27 35.53 -9.08
CA ALA A 774 -10.05 34.24 -9.74
C ALA A 774 -10.04 34.33 -11.28
N LEU A 775 -9.28 33.44 -11.93
CA LEU A 775 -8.98 33.54 -13.37
C LEU A 775 -9.14 32.21 -14.13
N VAL A 776 -9.67 32.28 -15.35
CA VAL A 776 -9.56 31.22 -16.36
C VAL A 776 -8.86 31.82 -17.58
N ASP A 777 -7.71 31.28 -17.97
CA ASP A 777 -6.81 31.91 -18.94
C ASP A 777 -6.13 30.93 -19.91
N VAL A 778 -6.06 31.29 -21.18
CA VAL A 778 -5.47 30.51 -22.29
C VAL A 778 -4.37 31.28 -23.04
N ARG A 779 -3.67 32.17 -22.33
CA ARG A 779 -2.73 33.13 -22.92
C ARG A 779 -1.57 32.51 -23.68
N THR A 780 -1.11 33.22 -24.70
CA THR A 780 0.21 33.01 -25.31
C THR A 780 1.11 34.22 -25.15
N VAL A 781 2.41 33.99 -24.90
CA VAL A 781 3.39 35.07 -24.77
C VAL A 781 4.27 35.20 -26.02
N ALA A 782 4.72 34.10 -26.62
CA ALA A 782 5.53 34.13 -27.84
C ALA A 782 4.66 34.04 -29.11
N ALA A 783 5.19 33.47 -30.20
CA ALA A 783 4.57 33.51 -31.52
C ALA A 783 3.32 32.63 -31.71
N GLY A 784 2.99 31.74 -30.76
CA GLY A 784 1.87 30.80 -30.87
C GLY A 784 0.48 31.44 -30.72
N ASP A 785 -0.51 30.87 -31.39
CA ASP A 785 -1.92 31.27 -31.25
C ASP A 785 -2.49 30.84 -29.90
N SER A 786 -3.33 31.69 -29.30
CA SER A 786 -4.06 31.42 -28.05
C SER A 786 -5.24 30.50 -28.29
N GLY A 787 -5.46 29.58 -27.34
CA GLY A 787 -6.57 28.64 -27.37
C GLY A 787 -7.90 29.31 -27.06
N THR A 788 -8.97 28.53 -27.05
CA THR A 788 -10.34 29.03 -26.84
C THR A 788 -10.86 28.70 -25.44
N ILE A 789 -11.78 29.54 -24.94
CA ILE A 789 -12.54 29.26 -23.72
C ILE A 789 -14.00 29.08 -24.09
N VAL A 790 -14.62 27.96 -23.70
CA VAL A 790 -16.04 27.68 -23.88
C VAL A 790 -16.68 27.36 -22.55
N VAL A 791 -17.66 28.16 -22.14
CA VAL A 791 -18.45 27.93 -20.93
C VAL A 791 -19.90 27.67 -21.32
N ASN A 792 -20.39 26.46 -21.04
CA ASN A 792 -21.79 26.09 -21.20
C ASN A 792 -22.41 25.92 -19.82
N ALA A 793 -23.33 26.81 -19.43
CA ALA A 793 -23.99 26.73 -18.13
C ALA A 793 -25.46 27.13 -18.13
N ASN A 794 -26.18 26.92 -17.02
CA ASN A 794 -27.46 27.59 -16.81
C ASN A 794 -27.21 29.02 -16.33
N THR A 795 -26.31 29.20 -15.37
CA THR A 795 -25.93 30.49 -14.80
C THR A 795 -24.41 30.67 -14.84
N VAL A 796 -23.96 31.85 -15.28
CA VAL A 796 -22.55 32.26 -15.27
C VAL A 796 -22.41 33.54 -14.45
N ASP A 797 -21.63 33.48 -13.37
CA ASP A 797 -21.38 34.62 -12.48
C ASP A 797 -19.88 34.92 -12.41
N LEU A 798 -19.47 36.08 -12.94
CA LEU A 798 -18.13 36.64 -12.82
C LEU A 798 -18.18 37.82 -11.85
N LEU A 799 -17.75 37.62 -10.62
CA LEU A 799 -17.99 38.56 -9.52
C LEU A 799 -16.67 39.07 -8.92
N ASN A 800 -16.64 40.26 -8.35
CA ASN A 800 -15.53 40.79 -7.55
C ASN A 800 -14.14 40.52 -8.18
N GLY A 801 -13.92 40.97 -9.41
CA GLY A 801 -12.66 40.79 -10.14
C GLY A 801 -12.48 39.47 -10.90
N GLY A 802 -13.42 38.53 -10.82
CA GLY A 802 -13.36 37.25 -11.56
C GLY A 802 -13.33 37.43 -13.09
N GLN A 803 -12.44 36.71 -13.78
CA GLN A 803 -12.17 36.93 -15.21
C GLN A 803 -12.04 35.67 -16.07
N LEU A 804 -12.47 35.81 -17.35
CA LEU A 804 -12.14 34.90 -18.45
C LEU A 804 -11.18 35.63 -19.42
N GLY A 805 -10.02 35.03 -19.72
CA GLY A 805 -8.95 35.67 -20.50
C GLY A 805 -8.43 34.82 -21.66
N ALA A 806 -8.42 35.38 -22.88
CA ALA A 806 -7.74 34.79 -24.03
C ALA A 806 -6.90 35.86 -24.73
N SER A 807 -5.61 35.91 -24.39
CA SER A 807 -4.72 37.00 -24.85
C SER A 807 -3.44 36.50 -25.49
N THR A 808 -2.88 37.30 -26.39
CA THR A 808 -1.56 37.09 -27.00
C THR A 808 -0.63 38.28 -26.71
N GLN A 809 0.62 38.02 -26.37
CA GLN A 809 1.67 39.05 -26.25
C GLN A 809 2.69 39.01 -27.39
N GLY A 810 2.60 38.01 -28.27
CA GLY A 810 3.48 37.86 -29.44
C GLY A 810 2.72 37.99 -30.75
N SER A 811 3.28 37.43 -31.82
CA SER A 811 2.70 37.54 -33.18
C SER A 811 1.51 36.61 -33.44
N GLY A 812 1.25 35.62 -32.57
CA GLY A 812 0.12 34.70 -32.71
C GLY A 812 -1.21 35.38 -32.38
N LYS A 813 -2.33 34.88 -32.91
CA LYS A 813 -3.67 35.48 -32.68
C LYS A 813 -4.21 35.14 -31.30
N ALA A 814 -4.94 36.07 -30.69
CA ALA A 814 -5.71 35.80 -29.48
C ALA A 814 -6.92 34.89 -29.81
N GLY A 815 -7.27 34.01 -28.86
CA GLY A 815 -8.35 33.04 -29.05
C GLY A 815 -9.73 33.61 -28.73
N ALA A 816 -10.76 32.86 -29.10
CA ALA A 816 -12.14 33.25 -28.86
C ALA A 816 -12.64 32.79 -27.49
N ILE A 817 -13.55 33.58 -26.89
CA ILE A 817 -14.29 33.20 -25.68
C ILE A 817 -15.78 33.07 -26.01
N THR A 818 -16.36 31.91 -25.72
CA THR A 818 -17.79 31.62 -25.92
C THR A 818 -18.45 31.32 -24.59
N VAL A 819 -19.52 32.04 -24.28
CA VAL A 819 -20.35 31.82 -23.09
C VAL A 819 -21.79 31.56 -23.50
N ASN A 820 -22.27 30.35 -23.23
CA ASN A 820 -23.63 29.92 -23.46
C ASN A 820 -24.33 29.72 -22.11
N ALA A 821 -25.21 30.63 -21.73
CA ALA A 821 -25.98 30.54 -20.49
C ALA A 821 -27.49 30.36 -20.77
N ARG A 822 -28.13 29.37 -20.14
CA ARG A 822 -29.57 29.14 -20.32
C ARG A 822 -30.46 30.13 -19.57
N ASN A 823 -29.97 30.73 -18.50
CA ASN A 823 -30.72 31.64 -17.63
C ASN A 823 -30.15 33.06 -17.66
N GLN A 824 -28.89 33.23 -17.21
CA GLN A 824 -28.28 34.55 -17.10
C GLN A 824 -26.75 34.51 -17.10
N VAL A 825 -26.16 35.65 -17.49
CA VAL A 825 -24.74 35.96 -17.29
C VAL A 825 -24.65 37.25 -16.45
N THR A 826 -23.93 37.18 -15.34
CA THR A 826 -23.66 38.32 -14.44
C THR A 826 -22.16 38.62 -14.46
N ILE A 827 -21.79 39.88 -14.71
CA ILE A 827 -20.41 40.36 -14.60
C ILE A 827 -20.40 41.61 -13.73
N GLU A 828 -19.90 41.48 -12.50
CA GLU A 828 -20.08 42.51 -11.48
C GLU A 828 -18.88 42.71 -10.55
N GLY A 829 -18.52 43.96 -10.34
CA GLY A 829 -17.56 44.38 -9.32
C GLY A 829 -16.10 44.34 -9.77
N LEU A 830 -15.20 44.63 -8.83
CA LEU A 830 -13.75 44.61 -9.00
C LEU A 830 -13.06 44.05 -7.74
N GLU A 831 -11.82 43.62 -7.89
CA GLU A 831 -10.94 43.18 -6.81
C GLU A 831 -9.81 44.23 -6.62
N PRO A 832 -9.89 45.10 -5.58
CA PRO A 832 -8.90 46.16 -5.38
C PRO A 832 -7.51 45.64 -5.05
N THR A 833 -7.38 44.44 -4.47
CA THR A 833 -6.08 43.87 -4.11
C THR A 833 -5.44 43.10 -5.26
N PHE A 834 -6.06 43.08 -6.44
CA PHE A 834 -5.56 42.37 -7.61
C PHE A 834 -4.26 43.01 -8.13
N ASN A 835 -3.17 42.25 -8.11
CA ASN A 835 -1.89 42.71 -8.66
C ASN A 835 -1.85 42.54 -10.19
N ASN A 836 -2.08 43.63 -10.91
CA ASN A 836 -2.13 43.65 -12.38
C ASN A 836 -0.77 43.49 -13.09
N THR A 837 0.35 43.55 -12.37
CA THR A 837 1.69 43.64 -12.97
C THR A 837 2.19 42.33 -13.58
N ARG A 838 1.71 41.17 -13.10
CA ARG A 838 2.15 39.85 -13.58
C ARG A 838 1.29 39.27 -14.70
N LEU A 839 0.00 39.63 -14.75
CA LEU A 839 -0.99 38.96 -15.58
C LEU A 839 -1.68 39.89 -16.58
N SER A 840 -1.34 41.18 -16.69
CA SER A 840 -2.00 42.11 -17.65
C SER A 840 -3.55 42.10 -17.57
N ALA A 841 -4.08 41.68 -16.42
CA ALA A 841 -5.50 41.50 -16.14
C ALA A 841 -6.06 42.74 -15.42
N SER A 842 -7.36 42.97 -15.59
CA SER A 842 -8.04 44.11 -14.97
C SER A 842 -8.29 43.85 -13.48
N PRO A 843 -8.47 44.85 -12.60
CA PRO A 843 -9.10 44.61 -11.32
C PRO A 843 -10.60 44.30 -11.47
N ASN A 844 -11.24 44.71 -12.57
CA ASN A 844 -12.67 44.51 -12.78
C ASN A 844 -13.01 43.08 -13.20
N SER A 845 -14.21 42.62 -12.83
CA SER A 845 -14.79 41.41 -13.40
C SER A 845 -15.01 41.58 -14.91
N GLY A 846 -14.68 40.54 -15.68
CA GLY A 846 -14.82 40.67 -17.13
C GLY A 846 -14.46 39.47 -17.98
N ILE A 847 -14.79 39.60 -19.25
CA ILE A 847 -14.37 38.70 -20.34
C ILE A 847 -13.47 39.51 -21.25
N VAL A 848 -12.23 39.04 -21.41
CA VAL A 848 -11.15 39.82 -22.01
C VAL A 848 -10.45 38.99 -23.07
N VAL A 849 -10.53 39.43 -24.32
CA VAL A 849 -9.71 38.93 -25.42
C VAL A 849 -8.84 40.08 -25.93
N ARG A 850 -7.53 39.89 -25.93
CA ARG A 850 -6.58 40.99 -26.17
C ARG A 850 -5.37 40.57 -26.97
N SER A 851 -4.92 41.47 -27.84
CA SER A 851 -3.58 41.38 -28.43
C SER A 851 -2.73 42.58 -28.04
N LEU A 852 -1.54 42.29 -27.49
CA LEU A 852 -0.56 43.29 -27.07
C LEU A 852 0.57 43.48 -28.09
N ALA A 853 0.60 42.68 -29.16
CA ALA A 853 1.57 42.77 -30.26
C ALA A 853 0.86 42.61 -31.62
N SER A 854 1.55 42.11 -32.65
CA SER A 854 1.04 42.06 -34.04
C SER A 854 0.00 40.97 -34.31
N GLY A 855 -0.31 40.10 -33.34
CA GLY A 855 -1.39 39.12 -33.47
C GLY A 855 -2.77 39.79 -33.46
N GLY A 856 -3.75 39.27 -34.21
CA GLY A 856 -5.14 39.77 -34.15
C GLY A 856 -5.77 39.58 -32.76
N ALA A 857 -6.65 40.49 -32.34
CA ALA A 857 -7.51 40.25 -31.17
C ALA A 857 -8.54 39.14 -31.46
N GLY A 858 -8.90 38.39 -30.42
CA GLY A 858 -9.89 37.31 -30.50
C GLY A 858 -11.32 37.82 -30.45
N ASP A 859 -12.29 36.94 -30.63
CA ASP A 859 -13.71 37.28 -30.60
C ASP A 859 -14.39 36.87 -29.28
N ILE A 860 -15.43 37.61 -28.88
CA ILE A 860 -16.29 37.26 -27.75
C ILE A 860 -17.69 36.90 -28.27
N PHE A 861 -18.21 35.75 -27.84
CA PHE A 861 -19.56 35.29 -28.13
C PHE A 861 -20.31 35.04 -26.82
N ILE A 862 -21.45 35.70 -26.63
CA ILE A 862 -22.32 35.46 -25.47
C ILE A 862 -23.74 35.19 -25.94
N THR A 863 -24.32 34.07 -25.50
CA THR A 863 -25.73 33.73 -25.72
C THR A 863 -26.41 33.52 -24.38
N THR A 864 -27.41 34.35 -24.06
CA THR A 864 -28.13 34.29 -22.77
C THR A 864 -29.48 35.01 -22.84
N PRO A 865 -30.52 34.60 -22.08
CA PRO A 865 -31.70 35.44 -21.91
C PRO A 865 -31.40 36.79 -21.26
N GLN A 866 -30.49 36.83 -20.29
CA GLN A 866 -30.20 38.00 -19.47
C GLN A 866 -28.69 38.21 -19.36
N LEU A 867 -28.20 39.41 -19.69
CA LEU A 867 -26.81 39.81 -19.50
C LEU A 867 -26.77 41.06 -18.61
N ARG A 868 -26.14 40.95 -17.44
CA ARG A 868 -26.03 42.04 -16.46
C ARG A 868 -24.57 42.42 -16.28
N LEU A 869 -24.26 43.67 -16.59
CA LEU A 869 -22.96 44.29 -16.35
C LEU A 869 -23.13 45.36 -15.28
N ASN A 870 -22.36 45.28 -14.20
CA ASN A 870 -22.32 46.30 -13.15
C ASN A 870 -20.85 46.52 -12.76
N GLN A 871 -20.22 47.60 -13.23
CA GLN A 871 -18.76 47.74 -13.21
C GLN A 871 -18.03 46.62 -13.99
N GLY A 872 -18.76 45.89 -14.84
CA GLY A 872 -18.27 44.74 -15.59
C GLY A 872 -17.72 45.10 -16.97
N ILE A 873 -16.78 44.31 -17.47
CA ILE A 873 -16.06 44.58 -18.72
C ILE A 873 -16.18 43.42 -19.72
N LEU A 874 -16.60 43.73 -20.95
CA LEU A 874 -16.44 42.89 -22.14
C LEU A 874 -15.46 43.59 -23.08
N ASN A 875 -14.28 43.02 -23.30
CA ASN A 875 -13.19 43.73 -23.95
C ASN A 875 -12.52 42.85 -25.00
N ALA A 876 -12.66 43.24 -26.28
CA ALA A 876 -12.01 42.66 -27.45
C ALA A 876 -11.02 43.63 -28.10
N GLN A 877 -10.23 44.35 -27.28
CA GLN A 877 -9.32 45.39 -27.73
C GLN A 877 -8.00 44.84 -28.30
N SER A 878 -7.42 45.58 -29.24
CA SER A 878 -6.10 45.31 -29.83
C SER A 878 -5.22 46.55 -29.77
N ALA A 879 -3.93 46.39 -29.44
CA ALA A 879 -2.99 47.50 -29.32
C ALA A 879 -2.36 47.95 -30.65
N THR A 880 -2.11 47.02 -31.58
CA THR A 880 -1.29 47.30 -32.79
C THR A 880 -1.89 46.79 -34.11
N VAL A 881 -3.04 46.11 -34.06
CA VAL A 881 -3.79 45.60 -35.21
C VAL A 881 -5.29 45.77 -35.02
N ASP A 882 -6.11 45.23 -35.93
CA ASP A 882 -7.57 45.30 -35.85
C ASP A 882 -8.14 44.71 -34.56
N GLY A 883 -9.19 45.36 -34.05
CA GLY A 883 -9.93 44.93 -32.86
C GLY A 883 -10.74 43.66 -33.12
N GLY A 884 -10.98 42.90 -32.06
CA GLY A 884 -11.79 41.68 -32.11
C GLY A 884 -13.28 41.98 -32.15
N ASN A 885 -14.09 41.02 -32.59
CA ASN A 885 -15.54 41.21 -32.66
C ASN A 885 -16.23 40.74 -31.38
N ILE A 886 -17.30 41.45 -31.00
CA ILE A 886 -18.16 41.07 -29.87
C ILE A 886 -19.55 40.77 -30.42
N ASN A 887 -20.03 39.55 -30.20
CA ASN A 887 -21.35 39.09 -30.65
C ASN A 887 -22.20 38.67 -29.45
N LEU A 888 -23.26 39.42 -29.17
CA LEU A 888 -24.15 39.20 -28.04
C LEU A 888 -25.54 38.82 -28.55
N ASN A 889 -25.98 37.59 -28.27
CA ASN A 889 -27.34 37.14 -28.49
C ASN A 889 -28.09 37.15 -27.16
N VAL A 890 -28.87 38.21 -26.93
CA VAL A 890 -29.54 38.47 -25.64
C VAL A 890 -31.04 38.31 -25.80
N GLY A 891 -31.65 37.39 -25.04
CA GLY A 891 -33.06 37.06 -25.22
C GLY A 891 -34.04 38.13 -24.73
N GLN A 892 -33.76 38.75 -23.58
CA GLN A 892 -34.72 39.59 -22.86
C GLN A 892 -34.12 40.91 -22.37
N LEU A 893 -32.92 40.93 -21.78
CA LEU A 893 -32.33 42.16 -21.22
C LEU A 893 -30.80 42.16 -21.26
N LEU A 894 -30.25 43.25 -21.78
CA LEU A 894 -28.88 43.70 -21.50
C LEU A 894 -28.96 44.89 -20.55
N LEU A 895 -28.48 44.74 -19.31
CA LEU A 895 -28.41 45.82 -18.32
C LEU A 895 -26.95 46.22 -18.12
N MET A 896 -26.64 47.51 -18.28
CA MET A 896 -25.31 48.10 -18.07
C MET A 896 -25.37 49.18 -16.98
N ARG A 897 -24.58 49.00 -15.92
CA ARG A 897 -24.54 49.88 -14.75
C ARG A 897 -23.13 50.24 -14.31
N ASN A 898 -23.00 51.35 -13.59
CA ASN A 898 -21.81 51.81 -12.88
C ASN A 898 -20.48 51.64 -13.64
N GLY A 899 -20.33 52.28 -14.79
CA GLY A 899 -19.08 52.30 -15.54
C GLY A 899 -18.83 51.03 -16.37
N SER A 900 -19.88 50.25 -16.68
CA SER A 900 -19.72 49.02 -17.46
C SER A 900 -19.27 49.31 -18.89
N LEU A 901 -18.44 48.43 -19.46
CA LEU A 901 -17.81 48.66 -20.77
C LEU A 901 -17.98 47.44 -21.70
N ILE A 902 -18.44 47.68 -22.92
CA ILE A 902 -18.37 46.73 -24.04
C ILE A 902 -17.50 47.37 -25.12
N SER A 903 -16.29 46.88 -25.33
CA SER A 903 -15.29 47.55 -26.19
C SER A 903 -14.60 46.61 -27.17
N ALA A 904 -14.70 46.94 -28.46
CA ALA A 904 -13.94 46.35 -29.57
C ALA A 904 -12.92 47.37 -30.14
N THR A 905 -12.49 48.32 -29.31
CA THR A 905 -11.62 49.43 -29.74
C THR A 905 -10.21 48.95 -30.12
N ALA A 906 -9.61 49.54 -31.15
CA ALA A 906 -8.29 49.16 -31.63
C ALA A 906 -7.30 50.32 -31.79
N GLY A 907 -6.02 50.01 -31.63
CA GLY A 907 -4.90 50.92 -31.86
C GLY A 907 -4.57 51.81 -30.65
N THR A 908 -3.36 52.35 -30.69
CA THR A 908 -2.78 53.27 -29.69
C THR A 908 -2.20 54.50 -30.38
N ALA A 909 -1.69 55.46 -29.60
CA ALA A 909 -0.98 56.62 -30.15
C ALA A 909 0.23 56.27 -31.02
N GLU A 910 0.83 55.11 -30.75
CA GLU A 910 2.12 54.68 -31.31
C GLU A 910 1.95 53.58 -32.38
N ALA A 911 0.78 52.93 -32.45
CA ALA A 911 0.49 51.84 -33.38
C ALA A 911 -0.98 51.84 -33.86
N GLY A 912 -1.21 51.52 -35.13
CA GLY A 912 -2.55 51.59 -35.74
C GLY A 912 -3.44 50.36 -35.53
N GLY A 913 -4.60 50.35 -36.18
CA GLY A 913 -5.59 49.27 -36.14
C GLY A 913 -7.01 49.76 -36.43
N ASN A 914 -7.83 48.97 -37.13
CA ASN A 914 -9.25 49.25 -37.32
C ASN A 914 -10.08 48.76 -36.12
N GLY A 915 -11.09 49.51 -35.71
CA GLY A 915 -12.00 49.10 -34.65
C GLY A 915 -12.74 47.81 -35.03
N GLY A 916 -12.87 46.87 -34.09
CA GLY A 916 -13.62 45.63 -34.28
C GLY A 916 -15.13 45.86 -34.30
N ASN A 917 -15.90 44.85 -34.73
CA ASN A 917 -17.35 44.98 -34.83
C ASN A 917 -18.07 44.51 -33.57
N ILE A 918 -19.12 45.22 -33.18
CA ILE A 918 -20.00 44.84 -32.08
C ILE A 918 -21.40 44.58 -32.64
N THR A 919 -21.89 43.36 -32.47
CA THR A 919 -23.26 42.96 -32.82
C THR A 919 -24.02 42.61 -31.55
N ILE A 920 -25.12 43.30 -31.28
CA ILE A 920 -26.02 43.01 -30.17
C ILE A 920 -27.40 42.69 -30.73
N ASN A 921 -27.81 41.44 -30.60
CA ASN A 921 -29.07 40.93 -31.11
C ASN A 921 -30.02 40.61 -29.94
N ALA A 922 -31.00 41.49 -29.73
CA ALA A 922 -32.05 41.39 -28.72
C ALA A 922 -33.44 41.66 -29.32
N PRO A 923 -33.88 40.89 -30.33
CA PRO A 923 -35.02 41.26 -31.19
C PRO A 923 -36.36 41.32 -30.45
N ARG A 924 -36.44 40.71 -29.26
CA ARG A 924 -37.61 40.75 -28.35
C ARG A 924 -37.25 41.26 -26.94
N GLY A 925 -36.09 41.88 -26.80
CA GLY A 925 -35.52 42.30 -25.52
C GLY A 925 -35.15 43.77 -25.50
N PHE A 926 -34.75 44.23 -24.32
CA PHE A 926 -34.37 45.62 -24.06
C PHE A 926 -32.89 45.75 -23.76
N ILE A 927 -32.32 46.90 -24.12
CA ILE A 927 -30.98 47.29 -23.71
C ILE A 927 -31.12 48.52 -22.81
N VAL A 928 -30.59 48.45 -21.59
CA VAL A 928 -30.70 49.50 -20.58
C VAL A 928 -29.31 49.86 -20.09
N GLY A 929 -28.83 51.06 -20.43
CA GLY A 929 -27.68 51.67 -19.79
C GLY A 929 -28.12 52.89 -18.99
N VAL A 930 -27.89 52.92 -17.68
CA VAL A 930 -28.36 54.05 -16.85
C VAL A 930 -27.60 55.32 -17.25
N LYS A 931 -28.32 56.35 -17.71
CA LYS A 931 -27.75 57.52 -18.40
C LYS A 931 -26.55 58.17 -17.69
N ARG A 932 -26.59 58.29 -16.35
CA ARG A 932 -25.56 58.96 -15.54
C ARG A 932 -24.57 58.00 -14.87
N GLU A 933 -24.55 56.74 -15.30
CA GLU A 933 -23.64 55.73 -14.79
C GLU A 933 -22.52 55.41 -15.79
N ASN A 934 -22.27 56.26 -16.81
CA ASN A 934 -21.13 56.19 -17.74
C ASN A 934 -20.84 54.77 -18.28
N SER A 935 -21.88 54.07 -18.76
CA SER A 935 -21.72 52.72 -19.30
C SER A 935 -21.69 52.76 -20.82
N ASP A 936 -20.65 52.21 -21.42
CA ASP A 936 -20.28 52.55 -22.80
C ASP A 936 -20.15 51.31 -23.71
N ILE A 937 -20.58 51.47 -24.97
CA ILE A 937 -20.41 50.49 -26.07
C ILE A 937 -19.53 51.14 -27.14
N THR A 938 -18.30 50.66 -27.32
CA THR A 938 -17.28 51.37 -28.11
C THR A 938 -16.57 50.46 -29.12
N ALA A 939 -16.63 50.82 -30.41
CA ALA A 939 -15.91 50.17 -31.50
C ALA A 939 -14.93 51.16 -32.17
N ASN A 940 -14.15 51.88 -31.37
CA ASN A 940 -13.35 53.01 -31.87
C ASN A 940 -12.00 52.56 -32.48
N ALA A 941 -11.31 53.47 -33.17
CA ALA A 941 -9.95 53.27 -33.67
C ALA A 941 -9.05 54.49 -33.39
N PHE A 942 -7.74 54.29 -33.21
CA PHE A 942 -6.82 55.42 -33.08
C PHE A 942 -6.41 56.02 -34.44
N THR A 943 -5.69 55.27 -35.29
CA THR A 943 -5.32 55.71 -36.66
C THR A 943 -6.03 54.96 -37.80
N GLY A 944 -6.66 53.80 -37.52
CA GLY A 944 -7.44 53.04 -38.51
C GLY A 944 -8.90 53.47 -38.63
N SER A 945 -9.74 52.72 -39.33
CA SER A 945 -11.18 53.00 -39.42
C SER A 945 -11.92 52.54 -38.16
N GLY A 946 -12.88 53.32 -37.66
CA GLY A 946 -13.79 52.87 -36.61
C GLY A 946 -14.61 51.65 -37.08
N GLY A 947 -15.00 50.78 -36.15
CA GLY A 947 -15.71 49.54 -36.43
C GLY A 947 -17.20 49.72 -36.71
N ARG A 948 -17.92 48.61 -36.88
CA ARG A 948 -19.38 48.61 -37.00
C ARG A 948 -20.03 48.22 -35.68
N VAL A 949 -20.94 49.05 -35.18
CA VAL A 949 -21.85 48.70 -34.07
C VAL A 949 -23.23 48.47 -34.66
N ASN A 950 -23.73 47.24 -34.58
CA ASN A 950 -25.06 46.86 -35.03
C ASN A 950 -25.88 46.37 -33.84
N ILE A 951 -26.98 47.06 -33.53
CA ILE A 951 -27.84 46.75 -32.40
C ILE A 951 -29.27 46.55 -32.90
N THR A 952 -29.81 45.36 -32.66
CA THR A 952 -31.23 45.06 -32.87
C THR A 952 -31.90 44.88 -31.52
N ALA A 953 -32.88 45.72 -31.16
CA ALA A 953 -33.55 45.66 -29.86
C ALA A 953 -35.01 46.12 -29.93
N GLN A 954 -35.88 45.65 -29.02
CA GLN A 954 -37.23 46.22 -28.87
C GLN A 954 -37.16 47.67 -28.37
N GLY A 955 -36.16 48.00 -27.56
CA GLY A 955 -35.90 49.37 -27.11
C GLY A 955 -34.51 49.51 -26.49
N ILE A 956 -33.92 50.69 -26.67
CA ILE A 956 -32.62 51.08 -26.10
C ILE A 956 -32.88 52.27 -25.16
N TYR A 957 -32.57 52.11 -23.87
CA TYR A 957 -32.81 53.12 -22.85
C TYR A 957 -31.51 53.62 -22.22
N GLY A 958 -31.36 54.94 -22.17
CA GLY A 958 -30.30 55.67 -21.47
C GLY A 958 -28.91 55.65 -22.14
N LEU A 959 -28.66 54.74 -23.08
CA LEU A 959 -27.54 54.80 -24.03
C LEU A 959 -27.87 55.71 -25.22
N GLN A 960 -26.90 56.49 -25.69
CA GLN A 960 -27.06 57.33 -26.88
C GLN A 960 -25.83 57.24 -27.78
N PHE A 961 -26.05 57.16 -29.10
CA PHE A 961 -24.95 57.32 -30.05
C PHE A 961 -24.38 58.74 -29.98
N ARG A 962 -23.05 58.85 -29.78
CA ARG A 962 -22.31 60.12 -29.83
C ARG A 962 -21.00 59.94 -30.60
N PRO A 963 -20.50 60.97 -31.32
CA PRO A 963 -19.23 60.88 -32.04
C PRO A 963 -17.99 60.76 -31.12
N GLN A 964 -18.12 61.17 -29.87
CA GLN A 964 -17.07 61.19 -28.84
C GLN A 964 -17.67 60.77 -27.50
N LEU A 965 -16.88 60.12 -26.65
CA LEU A 965 -17.29 59.73 -25.30
C LEU A 965 -17.58 60.95 -24.42
N THR A 966 -18.59 60.81 -23.56
CA THR A 966 -19.04 61.80 -22.58
C THR A 966 -19.13 61.15 -21.20
N PRO A 967 -19.37 61.91 -20.11
CA PRO A 967 -19.63 61.33 -18.78
C PRO A 967 -20.96 60.55 -18.65
N PHE A 968 -21.70 60.37 -19.75
CA PHE A 968 -22.97 59.66 -19.79
C PHE A 968 -22.80 58.37 -20.60
N SER A 969 -23.73 57.43 -20.43
CA SER A 969 -23.69 56.16 -21.15
C SER A 969 -23.78 56.35 -22.68
N ASP A 970 -22.76 55.91 -23.39
CA ASP A 970 -22.52 56.20 -24.82
C ASP A 970 -22.45 54.97 -25.72
N ILE A 971 -22.79 55.15 -27.00
CA ILE A 971 -22.46 54.23 -28.09
C ILE A 971 -21.55 54.97 -29.07
N THR A 972 -20.35 54.45 -29.33
CA THR A 972 -19.37 55.11 -30.21
C THR A 972 -18.72 54.12 -31.18
N ALA A 973 -18.43 54.59 -32.40
CA ALA A 973 -17.64 53.88 -33.39
C ALA A 973 -16.77 54.88 -34.17
N SER A 974 -16.00 55.70 -33.47
CA SER A 974 -15.25 56.82 -34.06
C SER A 974 -13.78 56.45 -34.32
N SER A 975 -13.09 57.28 -35.10
CA SER A 975 -11.64 57.21 -35.25
C SER A 975 -11.00 58.57 -35.02
N THR A 976 -9.85 58.61 -34.33
CA THR A 976 -9.14 59.86 -34.03
C THR A 976 -8.45 60.43 -35.27
N PHE A 977 -7.74 59.59 -36.04
CA PHE A 977 -6.98 60.00 -37.24
C PHE A 977 -7.41 59.27 -38.52
N GLY A 978 -8.34 58.32 -38.43
CA GLY A 978 -8.90 57.58 -39.56
C GLY A 978 -10.37 57.89 -39.83
N ILE A 979 -11.05 57.00 -40.55
CA ILE A 979 -12.46 57.18 -40.93
C ILE A 979 -13.35 56.70 -39.77
N SER A 980 -14.36 57.48 -39.38
CA SER A 980 -15.34 57.02 -38.38
C SER A 980 -16.17 55.85 -38.91
N GLY A 981 -16.43 54.87 -38.06
CA GLY A 981 -17.21 53.68 -38.33
C GLY A 981 -18.72 53.94 -38.39
N THR A 982 -19.50 52.86 -38.44
CA THR A 982 -20.96 52.93 -38.60
C THR A 982 -21.69 52.41 -37.37
N VAL A 983 -22.68 53.15 -36.90
CA VAL A 983 -23.61 52.70 -35.84
C VAL A 983 -24.99 52.53 -36.44
N ILE A 984 -25.52 51.31 -36.38
CA ILE A 984 -26.85 50.92 -36.86
C ILE A 984 -27.67 50.50 -35.66
N LEU A 985 -28.77 51.20 -35.43
CA LEU A 985 -29.74 50.90 -34.37
C LEU A 985 -31.06 50.50 -35.02
N ASP A 986 -31.36 49.21 -34.99
CA ASP A 986 -32.58 48.63 -35.51
C ASP A 986 -33.56 48.39 -34.36
N THR A 987 -34.40 49.39 -34.11
CA THR A 987 -35.51 49.34 -33.16
C THR A 987 -36.83 49.47 -33.92
N PRO A 988 -37.88 48.69 -33.62
CA PRO A 988 -39.17 48.83 -34.28
C PRO A 988 -39.62 50.29 -34.27
N ASP A 989 -40.04 50.82 -35.41
CA ASP A 989 -40.61 52.17 -35.51
C ASP A 989 -41.82 52.25 -34.60
N ILE A 990 -41.64 52.84 -33.41
CA ILE A 990 -42.76 53.26 -32.59
C ILE A 990 -43.31 54.50 -33.26
N ASP A 991 -44.32 54.31 -34.11
CA ASP A 991 -45.17 55.40 -34.62
C ASP A 991 -45.86 56.08 -33.43
N PRO A 992 -45.43 57.30 -33.02
CA PRO A 992 -46.02 57.97 -31.87
C PRO A 992 -47.49 58.33 -32.10
N SER A 993 -47.98 58.30 -33.35
CA SER A 993 -49.37 58.54 -33.69
C SER A 993 -50.30 57.37 -33.34
N ARG A 994 -49.76 56.18 -33.04
CA ARG A 994 -50.54 55.02 -32.56
C ARG A 994 -50.57 54.86 -31.05
N GLY A 995 -49.93 55.78 -30.31
CA GLY A 995 -49.95 55.85 -28.84
C GLY A 995 -50.91 56.90 -28.25
N LEU A 996 -51.65 57.63 -29.09
CA LEU A 996 -52.69 58.55 -28.66
C LEU A 996 -54.00 58.21 -29.38
N GLN A 997 -54.61 57.09 -29.00
CA GLN A 997 -56.07 57.09 -28.99
C GLN A 997 -56.46 57.94 -27.79
N GLU A 998 -56.76 59.22 -28.02
CA GLU A 998 -57.56 59.99 -27.09
C GLU A 998 -58.81 59.17 -26.78
N LEU A 999 -58.97 58.79 -25.52
CA LEU A 999 -60.28 58.44 -25.00
C LEU A 999 -61.19 59.65 -25.28
N PRO A 1000 -62.37 59.46 -25.91
CA PRO A 1000 -63.27 60.57 -26.16
C PRO A 1000 -63.59 61.28 -24.83
N PHE A 1001 -63.31 62.58 -24.77
CA PHE A 1001 -63.65 63.46 -23.65
C PHE A 1001 -65.09 63.95 -23.70
N ASP A 1002 -66.00 63.21 -24.34
CA ASP A 1002 -67.41 63.40 -24.04
C ASP A 1002 -67.68 62.73 -22.69
N LEU A 1003 -67.55 63.56 -21.65
CA LEU A 1003 -68.31 63.36 -20.43
C LEU A 1003 -69.76 63.24 -20.87
N VAL A 1004 -70.31 62.02 -20.87
CA VAL A 1004 -71.76 61.85 -20.93
C VAL A 1004 -72.33 62.65 -19.78
N ASP A 1005 -73.04 63.74 -20.09
CA ASP A 1005 -73.78 64.52 -19.11
C ASP A 1005 -74.90 63.62 -18.53
N PRO A 1006 -74.80 63.15 -17.26
CA PRO A 1006 -75.84 62.33 -16.66
C PRO A 1006 -77.11 63.14 -16.35
N SER A 1007 -77.10 64.46 -16.58
CA SER A 1007 -78.23 65.37 -16.34
C SER A 1007 -79.31 65.29 -17.42
N GLU A 1008 -79.03 64.72 -18.59
CA GLU A 1008 -80.00 64.61 -19.70
C GLU A 1008 -80.53 63.17 -19.94
N GLN A 1009 -80.14 62.18 -19.13
CA GLN A 1009 -80.64 60.79 -19.22
C GLN A 1009 -81.59 60.38 -18.07
N ILE A 1010 -82.09 61.34 -17.29
CA ILE A 1010 -83.16 61.12 -16.31
C ILE A 1010 -84.44 61.81 -16.78
N ALA A 1011 -85.35 61.06 -17.40
CA ALA A 1011 -86.73 61.49 -17.60
C ALA A 1011 -87.46 61.45 -16.24
N GLN A 1012 -87.45 62.55 -15.49
CA GLN A 1012 -88.33 62.75 -14.34
C GLN A 1012 -89.55 63.58 -14.75
N THR A 1013 -90.64 62.84 -14.97
CA THR A 1013 -92.01 63.35 -15.11
C THR A 1013 -92.46 63.93 -13.76
N CYS A 1014 -92.92 65.19 -13.79
CA CYS A 1014 -93.49 65.88 -12.63
C CYS A 1014 -94.85 65.26 -12.21
N PRO A 1015 -95.07 64.91 -10.94
CA PRO A 1015 -96.40 64.93 -10.35
C PRO A 1015 -96.66 66.31 -9.74
N ARG A 1016 -97.53 67.11 -10.38
CA ARG A 1016 -98.17 68.28 -9.76
C ARG A 1016 -99.40 67.82 -8.98
N GLY A 1017 -99.32 67.83 -7.66
CA GLY A 1017 -100.44 67.61 -6.74
C GLY A 1017 -99.98 67.70 -5.29
N ALA A 1018 -100.80 68.27 -4.40
CA ALA A 1018 -100.47 68.44 -3.00
C ALA A 1018 -100.21 67.08 -2.32
N GLY A 1019 -98.99 66.87 -1.81
CA GLY A 1019 -98.61 65.67 -1.03
C GLY A 1019 -97.39 64.85 -1.49
N SER A 1020 -96.57 65.29 -2.44
CA SER A 1020 -95.40 64.53 -2.94
C SER A 1020 -94.06 64.87 -2.24
N ARG A 1021 -93.28 63.81 -1.92
CA ARG A 1021 -92.04 63.78 -1.11
C ARG A 1021 -90.79 64.30 -1.85
N GLU A 1022 -89.76 64.70 -1.08
CA GLU A 1022 -88.44 65.16 -1.54
C GLU A 1022 -87.69 64.10 -2.38
N LEU A 1023 -87.02 64.55 -3.44
CA LEU A 1023 -86.16 63.76 -4.33
C LEU A 1023 -84.71 63.75 -3.80
N GLY A 1024 -84.08 62.57 -3.78
CA GLY A 1024 -82.70 62.38 -3.28
C GLY A 1024 -81.61 62.93 -4.21
N THR A 1025 -80.45 63.25 -3.64
CA THR A 1025 -79.27 63.78 -4.36
C THR A 1025 -78.11 62.78 -4.38
N PHE A 1026 -77.26 62.84 -5.42
CA PHE A 1026 -76.04 62.05 -5.57
C PHE A 1026 -74.81 62.98 -5.47
N ILE A 1027 -73.83 62.66 -4.62
CA ILE A 1027 -72.59 63.43 -4.43
C ILE A 1027 -71.38 62.53 -4.72
N VAL A 1028 -70.49 62.97 -5.61
CA VAL A 1028 -69.18 62.33 -5.89
C VAL A 1028 -68.10 63.06 -5.10
N THR A 1029 -67.52 62.42 -4.08
CA THR A 1029 -66.37 62.96 -3.31
C THR A 1029 -65.06 62.61 -4.01
N GLY A 1030 -64.37 63.60 -4.57
CA GLY A 1030 -63.12 63.44 -5.33
C GLY A 1030 -61.94 62.82 -4.55
N ARG A 1031 -60.86 62.53 -5.29
CA ARG A 1031 -59.64 61.82 -4.84
C ARG A 1031 -58.81 62.65 -3.84
N GLY A 1032 -58.60 62.10 -2.64
CA GLY A 1032 -57.63 62.59 -1.66
C GLY A 1032 -56.19 62.40 -2.13
N SER A 1033 -55.39 63.43 -1.88
CA SER A 1033 -54.16 63.86 -2.57
C SER A 1033 -52.84 63.21 -2.12
N LEU A 1034 -52.01 62.80 -3.09
CA LEU A 1034 -50.54 62.70 -2.97
C LEU A 1034 -49.92 63.88 -3.75
N PRO A 1035 -48.84 64.52 -3.27
CA PRO A 1035 -48.21 65.63 -3.99
C PRO A 1035 -47.60 65.16 -5.32
N PRO A 1036 -47.68 65.97 -6.38
CA PRO A 1036 -47.18 65.60 -7.71
C PRO A 1036 -45.66 65.50 -7.80
N THR A 1037 -44.88 65.93 -6.79
CA THR A 1037 -43.42 65.70 -6.75
C THR A 1037 -42.89 65.43 -5.32
N PRO A 1038 -41.77 64.70 -5.16
CA PRO A 1038 -41.24 64.28 -3.85
C PRO A 1038 -40.63 65.40 -2.98
N THR A 1039 -40.58 66.65 -3.45
CA THR A 1039 -39.91 67.76 -2.75
C THR A 1039 -40.87 68.82 -2.19
N ASP A 1040 -42.17 68.71 -2.45
CA ASP A 1040 -43.16 69.65 -1.93
C ASP A 1040 -43.56 69.31 -0.48
N LEU A 1041 -43.62 70.32 0.38
CA LEU A 1041 -44.07 70.19 1.77
C LEU A 1041 -45.59 70.00 1.83
N PHE A 1042 -46.06 68.97 2.55
CA PHE A 1042 -47.47 68.72 2.83
C PHE A 1042 -48.09 69.85 3.67
N PRO A 1043 -49.11 70.58 3.17
CA PRO A 1043 -49.96 71.40 4.02
C PRO A 1043 -51.12 70.53 4.51
N GLY A 1044 -51.01 70.00 5.73
CA GLY A 1044 -52.12 69.31 6.40
C GLY A 1044 -53.00 70.29 7.17
N SER A 1045 -54.32 70.05 7.18
CA SER A 1045 -55.13 70.32 8.37
C SER A 1045 -56.30 69.34 8.49
N LEU A 1046 -56.38 68.68 9.64
CA LEU A 1046 -57.46 67.80 10.09
C LEU A 1046 -58.74 68.59 10.37
N SER A 1047 -59.91 68.02 10.05
CA SER A 1047 -61.14 68.36 10.76
C SER A 1047 -61.95 67.10 11.07
N ALA A 1048 -62.09 66.84 12.36
CA ALA A 1048 -62.84 65.76 12.97
C ALA A 1048 -64.30 66.17 13.22
N LYS A 1049 -65.26 65.25 13.02
CA LYS A 1049 -66.54 65.11 13.78
C LYS A 1049 -67.43 63.99 13.18
N PRO A 1050 -68.40 63.42 13.93
CA PRO A 1050 -68.23 62.38 14.94
C PRO A 1050 -69.04 61.09 14.63
N LEU A 1051 -68.76 60.01 15.37
CA LEU A 1051 -69.43 58.71 15.35
C LEU A 1051 -70.95 58.78 15.60
N ALA A 1052 -71.71 57.90 14.94
CA ALA A 1052 -73.06 57.48 15.34
C ALA A 1052 -73.10 55.95 15.56
N THR A 1053 -73.85 55.56 16.57
CA THR A 1053 -73.81 54.32 17.35
C THR A 1053 -74.74 53.22 16.84
N LEU A 1054 -74.41 51.97 17.22
CA LEU A 1054 -75.23 50.76 17.14
C LEU A 1054 -76.36 50.77 18.18
N ASP A 1055 -77.53 50.24 17.80
CA ASP A 1055 -78.43 49.40 18.63
C ASP A 1055 -79.48 48.78 17.67
N GLU A 1056 -79.43 47.48 17.32
CA GLU A 1056 -79.80 46.25 18.04
C GLU A 1056 -81.27 45.80 17.79
N SER A 1057 -81.43 44.61 17.20
CA SER A 1057 -82.41 43.61 17.64
C SER A 1057 -82.28 42.33 16.81
N THR A 1058 -81.74 41.29 17.45
CA THR A 1058 -81.85 39.90 17.02
C THR A 1058 -83.25 39.36 17.38
N PRO A 1059 -83.78 38.38 16.62
CA PRO A 1059 -83.88 37.04 17.19
C PRO A 1059 -83.60 35.90 16.18
N GLN A 1060 -82.78 34.94 16.57
CA GLN A 1060 -82.76 33.56 16.03
C GLN A 1060 -84.12 32.87 16.30
N PRO A 1061 -84.63 31.91 15.48
CA PRO A 1061 -84.04 30.56 15.38
C PRO A 1061 -84.26 29.73 14.07
N ASN A 1062 -83.30 28.84 13.80
CA ASN A 1062 -83.34 27.54 13.09
C ASN A 1062 -84.49 27.19 12.12
N SER A 1063 -84.13 26.79 10.88
CA SER A 1063 -83.95 25.36 10.53
C SER A 1063 -83.67 25.13 9.03
N HIS A 1064 -83.05 23.97 8.75
CA HIS A 1064 -82.75 23.31 7.45
C HIS A 1064 -81.33 23.56 6.92
N ARG A 1065 -80.31 22.80 7.37
CA ARG A 1065 -79.90 21.40 7.05
C ARG A 1065 -79.55 21.14 5.57
N THR A 1066 -78.25 20.82 5.42
CA THR A 1066 -77.58 19.83 4.55
C THR A 1066 -77.00 20.26 3.17
N PRO A 1067 -75.83 19.67 2.79
CA PRO A 1067 -74.61 20.44 2.49
C PRO A 1067 -73.78 19.95 1.26
N ALA A 1068 -72.74 20.70 0.87
CA ALA A 1068 -71.47 20.23 0.28
C ALA A 1068 -70.55 21.43 -0.01
N ALA A 1069 -69.23 21.42 0.09
CA ALA A 1069 -68.24 20.84 1.00
C ALA A 1069 -66.94 21.65 0.76
N GLN A 1070 -66.25 22.10 1.81
CA GLN A 1070 -64.97 22.82 1.73
C GLN A 1070 -63.80 21.84 1.48
N PRO A 1071 -62.70 22.25 0.81
CA PRO A 1071 -61.40 21.63 1.03
C PRO A 1071 -60.67 22.38 2.15
N ASN A 1072 -60.45 21.66 3.25
CA ASN A 1072 -59.69 22.10 4.42
C ASN A 1072 -58.20 21.77 4.26
N SER A 1073 -57.38 22.53 4.99
CA SER A 1073 -55.92 22.47 5.11
C SER A 1073 -55.29 21.09 5.36
N ALA A 1074 -54.06 20.89 4.90
CA ALA A 1074 -53.07 20.07 5.60
C ALA A 1074 -51.65 20.66 5.43
N ALA A 1075 -50.95 20.89 6.55
CA ALA A 1075 -49.52 21.19 6.58
C ALA A 1075 -48.72 19.96 6.10
N PRO A 1076 -47.51 20.12 5.53
CA PRO A 1076 -46.69 18.99 5.10
C PRO A 1076 -46.29 18.15 6.32
N ALA A 1077 -46.49 16.83 6.23
CA ALA A 1077 -46.07 15.88 7.26
C ALA A 1077 -44.54 15.88 7.38
N ALA A 1078 -44.04 15.84 8.62
CA ALA A 1078 -42.62 15.66 8.91
C ALA A 1078 -42.11 14.33 8.32
N ILE A 1079 -40.90 14.35 7.78
CA ILE A 1079 -40.20 13.14 7.31
C ILE A 1079 -39.85 12.30 8.54
N VAL A 1080 -40.28 11.04 8.58
CA VAL A 1080 -40.02 10.07 9.66
C VAL A 1080 -39.16 8.94 9.09
N GLU A 1081 -38.09 8.58 9.80
CA GLU A 1081 -37.20 7.48 9.42
C GLU A 1081 -37.91 6.12 9.46
N ALA A 1082 -37.53 5.20 8.56
CA ALA A 1082 -38.13 3.88 8.48
C ALA A 1082 -37.82 3.05 9.74
N GLN A 1083 -38.86 2.61 10.45
CA GLN A 1083 -38.70 1.88 11.70
C GLN A 1083 -38.74 0.36 11.53
N ARG A 1084 -39.23 -0.16 10.40
CA ARG A 1084 -39.23 -1.59 10.07
C ARG A 1084 -39.10 -1.88 8.56
N ILE A 1085 -38.74 -3.13 8.28
CA ILE A 1085 -38.74 -3.74 6.95
C ILE A 1085 -39.93 -4.72 6.85
N VAL A 1086 -40.76 -4.58 5.81
CA VAL A 1086 -41.88 -5.49 5.51
C VAL A 1086 -41.66 -6.14 4.17
N LYS A 1087 -41.84 -7.47 4.11
CA LYS A 1087 -41.74 -8.25 2.87
C LYS A 1087 -43.13 -8.66 2.41
N THR A 1088 -43.49 -8.33 1.17
CA THR A 1088 -44.78 -8.71 0.58
C THR A 1088 -44.82 -10.17 0.17
N ALA A 1089 -46.02 -10.69 -0.12
CA ALA A 1089 -46.20 -12.05 -0.62
C ALA A 1089 -45.54 -12.31 -1.99
N SER A 1090 -45.26 -11.26 -2.78
CA SER A 1090 -44.49 -11.31 -4.04
C SER A 1090 -42.97 -11.32 -3.80
N GLY A 1091 -42.51 -11.13 -2.56
CA GLY A 1091 -41.09 -11.12 -2.20
C GLY A 1091 -40.42 -9.75 -2.23
N GLU A 1092 -41.17 -8.69 -2.55
CA GLU A 1092 -40.67 -7.32 -2.53
C GLU A 1092 -40.54 -6.79 -1.10
N ILE A 1093 -39.51 -5.98 -0.86
CA ILE A 1093 -39.16 -5.49 0.47
C ILE A 1093 -39.42 -3.98 0.53
N PHE A 1094 -40.23 -3.56 1.50
CA PHE A 1094 -40.57 -2.17 1.76
C PHE A 1094 -40.03 -1.74 3.12
N LEU A 1095 -39.46 -0.54 3.16
CA LEU A 1095 -39.11 0.17 4.40
C LEU A 1095 -40.31 1.03 4.79
N VAL A 1096 -40.91 0.77 5.95
CA VAL A 1096 -42.12 1.47 6.41
C VAL A 1096 -41.92 2.09 7.78
N ALA A 1097 -42.55 3.24 8.00
CA ALA A 1097 -42.53 3.92 9.29
C ALA A 1097 -43.42 3.22 10.33
N ASP A 1098 -44.48 2.53 9.92
CA ASP A 1098 -45.30 1.66 10.79
C ASP A 1098 -46.00 0.56 9.96
N ALA A 1099 -46.14 -0.64 10.51
CA ALA A 1099 -46.64 -1.82 9.77
C ALA A 1099 -48.15 -2.02 10.00
N PRO A 1100 -48.99 -2.18 8.95
CA PRO A 1100 -50.42 -2.43 9.14
C PRO A 1100 -50.69 -3.83 9.69
N THR A 1101 -51.57 -3.94 10.69
CA THR A 1101 -52.03 -5.21 11.30
C THR A 1101 -52.81 -6.06 10.30
N PRO A 1102 -52.57 -7.39 10.23
CA PRO A 1102 -53.22 -8.26 9.24
C PRO A 1102 -54.70 -8.53 9.58
N MET A 1103 -55.60 -8.24 8.63
CA MET A 1103 -57.00 -8.69 8.70
C MET A 1103 -57.16 -10.10 8.11
N LEU A 1104 -57.87 -10.96 8.84
CA LEU A 1104 -58.21 -12.33 8.45
C LEU A 1104 -59.22 -12.38 7.26
N PRO A 1105 -59.21 -13.45 6.44
CA PRO A 1105 -60.00 -13.53 5.21
C PRO A 1105 -61.46 -13.93 5.47
N GLY A 1106 -62.40 -13.14 4.94
CA GLY A 1106 -63.83 -13.46 4.90
C GLY A 1106 -64.25 -14.17 3.61
N SER A 1107 -65.03 -15.24 3.76
CA SER A 1107 -65.63 -16.09 2.72
C SER A 1107 -66.86 -15.44 2.03
N PRO A 1108 -67.35 -15.99 0.88
CA PRO A 1108 -67.94 -15.26 -0.25
C PRO A 1108 -69.47 -15.38 -0.40
N ALA A 1109 -70.05 -14.56 -1.30
CA ALA A 1109 -71.31 -14.74 -2.10
C ALA A 1109 -71.91 -13.34 -2.40
N LEU A 1110 -72.60 -13.00 -3.50
CA LEU A 1110 -72.91 -13.54 -4.83
C LEU A 1110 -73.72 -12.41 -5.52
N LEU A 1111 -73.52 -12.19 -6.84
CA LEU A 1111 -74.42 -11.67 -7.92
C LEU A 1111 -75.41 -10.51 -7.62
N ASP A 1112 -75.63 -9.52 -8.50
CA ASP A 1112 -75.99 -9.64 -9.92
C ASP A 1112 -75.82 -8.30 -10.70
N CYS A 1113 -75.58 -8.41 -12.01
CA CYS A 1113 -75.43 -7.34 -13.03
C CYS A 1113 -76.79 -6.74 -13.47
N PRO A 1114 -76.81 -5.64 -14.25
CA PRO A 1114 -76.40 -5.62 -15.67
C PRO A 1114 -75.11 -4.82 -15.97
#